data_AF-A0A9W9KAZ7-F1
#
_entry.id   AF-A0A9W9KAZ7-F1
#
_cell.length_a   1.000
_cell.length_b   1.000
_cell.length_c   1.000
_cell.angle_alpha   90.00
_cell.angle_beta   90.00
_cell.angle_gamma   90.00
#
_symmetry.space_group_name_H-M   'P 1'
#
loop_
_entity.id
_entity.type
_entity.pdbx_description
1 polymer ?
#
loop_
_entity_poly.entity_id
_entity_poly.type
_entity_poly.pdbx_seq_one_letter_code
_entity_poly.pdbx_strand_id
1 'polypeptide(L)'
;MNPGKFCPVRVAVAEPPLTRHSSPGRSLRRGIPGRPELSMASRGFRPASPPYSSGRQSGLIPDDCTQETLSSRGGRVTKPSSPRTSVTRTDRFRRKPSTPRGRRTPSTTQHQVQTQLLNQNQTQSQNQSNSQSQSQTRSRRARYEEAAESARSGERNYVHSHGDPRAELKRYNSMPNVVLSPNGGDDQGGEMELDEPPSKQLKVSPTVKHPASQGQEQEQEQEKEQKMLSADSPAPHSQYAMVKQLDTNPIGDDQLAQEVRTIYRGLAMVEHKCMKIDKEQAESKAELSAPQWQALISIHSTLLHEHHDFFLASQHPTAKPELKMLAEKYSMPARMWRYGIHSFLEVLRQRLPGSLEYMLNFIYVAYSMVTLLLENIPDFQETWIECLGDLARYRMAIEESDMRDREVWAAVSRYWYNQDADLSPDVGRIQHHLAVLARPDVLAQLFYYTKALVCVRPFPNARESIILLFSGFRGQQYTLAPALIATHSVIFNKGSPTQFVTLANNYLAILRRDIPRLDRKGQEGVFVMSSNFAAILQYGEPERVMAMEFSQTQHTAETAYELALHWTGNDNTEMIHNPAEVISQALSETAIRGSALAFHSLSIFLDYWNDQSAHPGIHTSLAFIWCLAIHPLAMQQLEPMIPWLKIVQYLNTQFLPDTNLEAIARNSYPELGDGLPRQLPEDFFIRGQSWSQLYYSATFFDGAPPEEDRPFIEKSGMDRPRRHRCLWLGVRISTFNRWITYNCLRPEKFEATQLAHDYAPFAATCGGLDSKS
;
A
#
# COMPACT_ATOMS: atom_id res chain seq x y z
N MET A 1 47.10 -11.87 21.25
CA MET A 1 47.00 -13.16 21.97
C MET A 1 45.56 -13.38 22.39
N ASN A 2 45.14 -14.65 22.39
CA ASN A 2 43.93 -15.22 23.02
C ASN A 2 44.46 -16.48 23.77
N PRO A 3 43.71 -17.26 24.59
CA PRO A 3 42.30 -17.13 24.97
C PRO A 3 41.96 -17.39 26.47
N GLY A 4 40.67 -17.31 26.83
CA GLY A 4 40.08 -18.06 27.95
C GLY A 4 39.30 -17.21 28.97
N LYS A 5 38.15 -17.65 29.52
CA LYS A 5 37.37 -18.89 29.31
C LYS A 5 35.85 -18.63 29.44
N PHE A 6 35.04 -19.48 28.81
CA PHE A 6 33.58 -19.53 28.95
C PHE A 6 33.11 -20.13 30.29
N CYS A 7 31.90 -19.76 30.71
CA CYS A 7 30.89 -20.72 31.21
C CYS A 7 29.46 -20.15 31.07
N PRO A 8 28.41 -20.97 30.88
CA PRO A 8 27.08 -20.50 30.45
C PRO A 8 26.02 -20.42 31.56
N VAL A 9 24.99 -19.60 31.33
CA VAL A 9 23.74 -19.61 32.12
C VAL A 9 22.73 -20.58 31.49
N ARG A 10 22.12 -21.45 32.30
CA ARG A 10 21.06 -22.37 31.86
C ARG A 10 19.70 -21.66 31.86
N VAL A 11 18.91 -21.84 30.81
CA VAL A 11 17.44 -21.65 30.84
C VAL A 11 16.81 -23.02 31.02
N ALA A 12 15.85 -23.14 31.95
CA ALA A 12 15.17 -24.40 32.24
C ALA A 12 13.90 -24.55 31.38
N VAL A 13 13.74 -25.72 30.76
CA VAL A 13 12.48 -26.16 30.14
C VAL A 13 11.69 -26.95 31.18
N ALA A 14 10.38 -26.72 31.28
CA ALA A 14 9.49 -27.43 32.18
C ALA A 14 8.51 -28.31 31.38
N GLU A 15 8.62 -29.63 31.55
CA GLU A 15 7.66 -30.60 31.02
C GLU A 15 6.54 -30.91 32.04
N PRO A 16 5.29 -31.14 31.60
CA PRO A 16 4.23 -31.65 32.47
C PRO A 16 4.31 -33.19 32.61
N PRO A 17 3.98 -33.76 33.78
CA PRO A 17 4.18 -35.18 34.05
C PRO A 17 3.11 -36.10 33.43
N LEU A 18 3.54 -37.26 32.93
CA LEU A 18 2.68 -38.37 32.52
C LEU A 18 2.55 -39.41 33.64
N THR A 19 1.31 -39.75 34.03
CA THR A 19 1.01 -40.97 34.80
C THR A 19 -0.16 -41.73 34.18
N ARG A 20 0.08 -42.94 33.69
CA ARG A 20 -0.96 -43.89 33.26
C ARG A 20 -1.57 -44.61 34.45
N HIS A 21 -2.84 -45.02 34.38
CA HIS A 21 -3.27 -46.32 34.92
C HIS A 21 -4.60 -46.84 34.30
N SER A 22 -4.55 -48.09 33.80
CA SER A 22 -5.62 -49.11 33.70
C SER A 22 -7.03 -48.79 33.14
N SER A 23 -7.36 -49.44 32.01
CA SER A 23 -8.72 -49.86 31.58
C SER A 23 -9.29 -50.97 32.52
N PRO A 24 -10.57 -51.46 32.47
CA PRO A 24 -11.30 -51.86 31.23
C PRO A 24 -12.87 -51.85 31.19
N GLY A 25 -13.44 -51.77 29.96
CA GLY A 25 -14.41 -52.78 29.48
C GLY A 25 -15.95 -52.54 29.44
N ARG A 26 -16.57 -53.14 28.39
CA ARG A 26 -17.98 -53.59 28.23
C ARG A 26 -19.16 -52.61 27.98
N SER A 27 -19.48 -52.46 26.69
CA SER A 27 -20.80 -52.70 26.03
C SER A 27 -22.05 -53.07 26.87
N LEU A 28 -23.21 -52.46 26.56
CA LEU A 28 -24.46 -53.18 26.17
C LEU A 28 -25.54 -52.28 25.49
N ARG A 29 -26.73 -52.85 25.17
CA ARG A 29 -27.74 -52.38 24.18
C ARG A 29 -29.06 -51.82 24.77
N ARG A 30 -29.89 -51.24 23.85
CA ARG A 30 -31.37 -50.99 23.87
C ARG A 30 -31.80 -49.55 24.24
N GLY A 31 -32.88 -48.96 23.67
CA GLY A 31 -33.80 -49.47 22.64
C GLY A 31 -34.84 -48.44 22.11
N ILE A 32 -35.52 -48.81 21.01
CA ILE A 32 -36.61 -48.11 20.26
C ILE A 32 -37.98 -48.47 20.89
N PRO A 33 -39.02 -47.58 21.03
CA PRO A 33 -39.86 -47.05 19.92
C PRO A 33 -40.36 -45.57 20.07
N GLY A 34 -41.04 -44.96 19.08
CA GLY A 34 -41.45 -45.43 17.74
C GLY A 34 -42.23 -44.39 16.90
N ARG A 35 -42.67 -44.77 15.69
CA ARG A 35 -43.59 -44.02 14.80
C ARG A 35 -45.07 -44.28 15.15
N PRO A 36 -46.01 -43.49 14.60
CA PRO A 36 -46.84 -44.05 13.53
C PRO A 36 -46.83 -43.24 12.21
N GLU A 37 -47.40 -43.83 11.16
CA GLU A 37 -47.58 -43.25 9.81
C GLU A 37 -49.08 -43.13 9.46
N LEU A 38 -49.40 -42.47 8.32
CA LEU A 38 -50.60 -42.53 7.45
C LEU A 38 -50.79 -41.13 6.78
N SER A 39 -51.26 -40.92 5.54
CA SER A 39 -51.36 -41.79 4.36
C SER A 39 -51.58 -40.94 3.07
N MET A 40 -51.49 -41.60 1.90
CA MET A 40 -51.87 -41.26 0.51
C MET A 40 -53.03 -40.26 0.27
N ALA A 41 -53.25 -39.65 -0.91
CA ALA A 41 -52.52 -39.37 -2.18
C ALA A 41 -53.46 -38.51 -3.08
N SER A 42 -53.03 -37.77 -4.12
CA SER A 42 -53.04 -38.22 -5.53
C SER A 42 -53.05 -37.03 -6.51
N ARG A 43 -52.49 -37.19 -7.73
CA ARG A 43 -52.61 -36.32 -8.95
C ARG A 43 -52.16 -34.84 -8.82
N GLY A 44 -51.42 -34.22 -9.74
CA GLY A 44 -50.71 -34.71 -10.93
C GLY A 44 -51.12 -34.03 -12.24
N PHE A 45 -50.27 -33.14 -12.77
CA PHE A 45 -50.22 -32.75 -14.20
C PHE A 45 -48.85 -32.15 -14.55
N ARG A 46 -48.39 -32.36 -15.79
CA ARG A 46 -47.32 -31.59 -16.47
C ARG A 46 -47.92 -30.92 -17.71
N PRO A 47 -47.28 -29.89 -18.24
CA PRO A 47 -46.90 -29.91 -19.66
C PRO A 47 -45.37 -29.90 -19.84
N ALA A 48 -44.92 -30.15 -21.07
CA ALA A 48 -43.50 -30.18 -21.45
C ALA A 48 -43.24 -29.26 -22.67
N SER A 49 -41.98 -28.86 -22.86
CA SER A 49 -41.50 -28.07 -24.00
C SER A 49 -39.97 -28.27 -24.16
N PRO A 50 -39.38 -28.04 -25.36
CA PRO A 50 -38.49 -29.04 -25.95
C PRO A 50 -36.97 -28.72 -25.90
N PRO A 51 -36.12 -29.71 -26.24
CA PRO A 51 -34.66 -29.54 -26.37
C PRO A 51 -34.20 -29.27 -27.82
N TYR A 52 -33.25 -28.35 -27.99
CA TYR A 52 -32.27 -28.14 -29.08
C TYR A 52 -31.46 -26.87 -28.68
N SER A 53 -30.21 -26.61 -29.06
CA SER A 53 -29.15 -27.36 -29.74
C SER A 53 -27.81 -26.65 -29.42
N SER A 54 -26.66 -27.22 -29.81
CA SER A 54 -25.35 -26.61 -29.58
C SER A 54 -25.08 -25.38 -30.48
N GLY A 55 -24.70 -24.25 -29.89
CA GLY A 55 -24.13 -23.10 -30.61
C GLY A 55 -22.91 -22.52 -29.87
N ARG A 56 -21.69 -22.85 -30.32
CA ARG A 56 -20.50 -22.09 -29.91
C ARG A 56 -20.46 -20.79 -30.72
N GLN A 57 -20.52 -19.64 -30.06
CA GLN A 57 -20.06 -18.38 -30.64
C GLN A 57 -19.07 -17.71 -29.69
N SER A 58 -17.91 -17.37 -30.24
CA SER A 58 -16.85 -16.63 -29.57
C SER A 58 -17.16 -15.14 -29.66
N GLY A 59 -17.67 -14.56 -28.57
CA GLY A 59 -17.80 -13.12 -28.42
C GLY A 59 -16.55 -12.54 -27.76
N LEU A 60 -15.63 -11.98 -28.57
CA LEU A 60 -14.62 -11.04 -28.09
C LEU A 60 -15.13 -9.63 -28.37
N ILE A 61 -15.26 -8.81 -27.32
CA ILE A 61 -15.57 -7.38 -27.38
C ILE A 61 -14.54 -6.71 -26.44
N PRO A 62 -13.92 -5.57 -26.82
CA PRO A 62 -12.68 -5.13 -26.20
C PRO A 62 -12.87 -4.22 -24.98
N ASP A 63 -11.99 -4.36 -23.99
CA ASP A 63 -11.79 -3.39 -22.92
C ASP A 63 -10.72 -2.37 -23.33
N ASP A 64 -10.97 -1.09 -23.08
CA ASP A 64 -10.05 0.02 -23.33
C ASP A 64 -9.74 0.76 -22.02
N CYS A 65 -8.47 0.75 -21.60
CA CYS A 65 -7.86 1.74 -20.69
C CYS A 65 -6.39 1.36 -20.38
N THR A 66 -5.41 1.97 -21.07
CA THR A 66 -4.07 2.28 -20.50
C THR A 66 -3.24 3.17 -21.44
N GLN A 67 -3.50 4.49 -21.43
CA GLN A 67 -2.55 5.48 -21.98
C GLN A 67 -2.01 6.45 -20.92
N GLU A 68 -2.76 6.78 -19.86
CA GLU A 68 -2.25 7.63 -18.76
C GLU A 68 -1.45 6.81 -17.73
N THR A 69 -0.25 6.40 -18.15
CA THR A 69 0.75 5.81 -17.25
C THR A 69 1.69 6.87 -16.68
N LEU A 70 1.94 6.79 -15.36
CA LEU A 70 3.23 7.14 -14.76
C LEU A 70 3.73 8.59 -14.98
N SER A 71 2.84 9.57 -14.85
CA SER A 71 3.21 11.00 -14.71
C SER A 71 2.62 11.59 -13.41
N SER A 72 3.26 11.29 -12.28
CA SER A 72 2.89 11.79 -10.94
C SER A 72 3.68 13.04 -10.50
N ARG A 73 4.34 13.75 -11.42
CA ARG A 73 4.92 15.10 -11.19
C ARG A 73 4.66 16.02 -12.38
N GLY A 74 4.01 17.16 -12.12
CA GLY A 74 3.59 18.08 -13.18
C GLY A 74 3.00 19.40 -12.68
N GLY A 75 3.58 20.03 -11.65
CA GLY A 75 3.05 21.29 -11.13
C GLY A 75 3.53 22.52 -11.93
N ARG A 76 2.60 23.42 -12.34
CA ARG A 76 2.82 24.89 -12.35
C ARG A 76 1.59 25.74 -12.69
N VAL A 77 1.53 26.91 -12.02
CA VAL A 77 1.06 28.22 -12.49
C VAL A 77 -0.26 28.27 -13.27
N THR A 78 -1.31 28.74 -12.60
CA THR A 78 -2.50 29.30 -13.26
C THR A 78 -2.20 30.67 -13.89
N LYS A 79 -2.66 30.87 -15.12
CA LYS A 79 -2.95 32.21 -15.70
C LYS A 79 -4.29 32.13 -16.44
N PRO A 80 -5.19 33.11 -16.28
CA PRO A 80 -6.56 32.99 -16.77
C PRO A 80 -6.69 33.30 -18.27
N SER A 81 -7.54 32.54 -18.95
CA SER A 81 -8.02 32.80 -20.31
C SER A 81 -9.45 33.36 -20.26
N SER A 82 -9.63 34.61 -20.68
CA SER A 82 -10.97 35.21 -20.81
C SER A 82 -11.58 34.90 -22.18
N PRO A 83 -12.85 34.49 -22.29
CA PRO A 83 -13.56 34.42 -23.56
C PRO A 83 -13.83 35.84 -24.10
N ARG A 84 -14.00 35.96 -25.43
CA ARG A 84 -14.08 37.25 -26.12
C ARG A 84 -15.30 37.31 -27.05
N THR A 85 -16.28 38.12 -26.68
CA THR A 85 -17.35 38.61 -27.58
C THR A 85 -17.44 40.14 -27.49
N SER A 86 -18.01 40.78 -28.52
CA SER A 86 -17.70 42.17 -28.86
C SER A 86 -18.92 43.07 -29.05
N VAL A 87 -18.90 44.25 -28.42
CA VAL A 87 -19.69 45.44 -28.80
C VAL A 87 -18.75 46.67 -28.75
N THR A 88 -19.14 47.80 -29.32
CA THR A 88 -18.22 48.82 -29.86
C THR A 88 -18.24 50.20 -29.17
N ARG A 89 -17.17 50.98 -29.44
CA ARG A 89 -17.16 52.44 -29.76
C ARG A 89 -16.83 53.48 -28.66
N THR A 90 -15.74 54.24 -28.90
CA THR A 90 -15.38 55.62 -28.40
C THR A 90 -15.14 55.83 -26.88
N ASP A 91 -14.33 56.79 -26.39
CA ASP A 91 -13.52 57.85 -27.04
C ASP A 91 -12.22 58.26 -26.28
N ARG A 92 -11.52 59.29 -26.79
CA ARG A 92 -10.17 59.87 -26.52
C ARG A 92 -9.73 60.30 -25.07
N PHE A 93 -8.40 60.52 -24.99
CA PHE A 93 -7.60 61.46 -24.14
C PHE A 93 -7.17 61.03 -22.70
N ARG A 94 -6.12 61.60 -22.04
CA ARG A 94 -4.76 62.14 -22.41
C ARG A 94 -3.93 62.62 -21.17
N ARG A 95 -2.65 62.20 -21.02
CA ARG A 95 -1.56 62.71 -20.08
C ARG A 95 -1.81 62.46 -18.55
N LYS A 96 -0.86 62.00 -17.69
CA LYS A 96 0.52 62.41 -17.25
C LYS A 96 0.57 63.69 -16.37
N PRO A 97 1.48 63.85 -15.37
CA PRO A 97 2.14 62.88 -14.45
C PRO A 97 2.48 63.44 -13.00
N SER A 98 3.43 62.79 -12.26
CA SER A 98 4.45 63.33 -11.29
C SER A 98 4.15 63.77 -9.81
N THR A 99 4.62 62.96 -8.83
CA THR A 99 5.72 63.18 -7.78
C THR A 99 5.94 64.53 -7.03
N PRO A 100 6.78 64.66 -5.94
CA PRO A 100 7.35 63.72 -4.90
C PRO A 100 7.49 64.30 -3.43
N ARG A 101 8.23 63.58 -2.53
CA ARG A 101 8.86 63.98 -1.21
C ARG A 101 7.96 64.04 0.06
N GLY A 102 8.46 63.79 1.30
CA GLY A 102 9.71 63.11 1.71
C GLY A 102 10.26 63.36 3.16
N ARG A 103 10.69 62.27 3.84
CA ARG A 103 11.79 62.11 4.85
C ARG A 103 11.81 62.86 6.20
N ARG A 104 11.92 62.12 7.33
CA ARG A 104 12.74 62.45 8.55
C ARG A 104 12.98 61.21 9.45
N THR A 105 14.02 61.25 10.29
CA THR A 105 14.61 60.24 11.24
C THR A 105 15.31 61.03 12.40
N PRO A 106 16.09 60.52 13.41
CA PRO A 106 16.74 59.18 13.62
C PRO A 106 16.89 58.67 15.11
N SER A 107 17.90 57.82 15.38
CA SER A 107 18.43 57.28 16.67
C SER A 107 17.60 56.14 17.33
N THR A 108 18.14 55.08 17.97
CA THR A 108 19.51 54.61 18.39
C THR A 108 19.45 53.04 18.40
N THR A 109 20.43 52.14 18.17
CA THR A 109 21.92 52.07 18.30
C THR A 109 22.34 51.82 19.77
N GLN A 110 23.07 50.76 20.21
CA GLN A 110 23.78 49.62 19.54
C GLN A 110 24.15 48.48 20.55
N HIS A 111 24.24 47.19 20.15
CA HIS A 111 25.37 46.26 20.48
C HIS A 111 25.25 44.85 19.84
N GLN A 112 26.40 44.21 19.55
CA GLN A 112 26.55 42.83 19.06
C GLN A 112 27.58 42.07 19.92
N VAL A 113 27.26 40.89 20.50
CA VAL A 113 28.21 39.79 20.81
C VAL A 113 27.44 38.45 20.95
N GLN A 114 27.36 37.63 19.89
CA GLN A 114 27.29 36.14 19.94
C GLN A 114 26.92 35.57 18.54
N THR A 115 27.92 35.19 17.73
CA THR A 115 27.65 34.54 16.42
C THR A 115 28.80 33.64 15.91
N GLN A 116 29.56 33.00 16.83
CA GLN A 116 30.66 32.09 16.45
C GLN A 116 30.66 30.71 17.15
N LEU A 117 29.61 30.37 17.92
CA LEU A 117 29.51 29.08 18.63
C LEU A 117 28.42 28.11 18.10
N LEU A 118 27.57 28.52 17.14
CA LEU A 118 26.55 27.60 16.57
C LEU A 118 27.04 26.80 15.36
N ASN A 119 28.03 27.28 14.59
CA ASN A 119 28.39 26.68 13.29
C ASN A 119 29.19 25.36 13.36
N GLN A 120 29.71 24.96 14.53
CA GLN A 120 30.45 23.69 14.66
C GLN A 120 29.55 22.50 15.02
N ASN A 121 28.44 22.72 15.73
CA ASN A 121 27.57 21.62 16.18
C ASN A 121 26.70 21.05 15.04
N GLN A 122 26.29 21.89 14.07
CA GLN A 122 25.47 21.43 12.93
C GLN A 122 26.25 20.47 12.01
N THR A 123 27.54 20.73 11.75
CA THR A 123 28.39 19.87 10.92
C THR A 123 28.70 18.51 11.57
N GLN A 124 28.79 18.45 12.91
CA GLN A 124 28.93 17.15 13.59
C GLN A 124 27.64 16.33 13.56
N SER A 125 26.47 16.98 13.75
CA SER A 125 25.18 16.28 13.74
C SER A 125 24.85 15.67 12.37
N GLN A 126 25.13 16.37 11.27
CA GLN A 126 24.90 15.86 9.91
C GLN A 126 25.83 14.68 9.54
N ASN A 127 27.08 14.70 10.01
CA ASN A 127 28.00 13.58 9.81
C ASN A 127 27.61 12.35 10.63
N GLN A 128 27.06 12.53 11.85
CA GLN A 128 26.55 11.42 12.64
C GLN A 128 25.32 10.77 11.98
N SER A 129 24.34 11.55 11.49
CA SER A 129 23.17 11.00 10.79
C SER A 129 23.55 10.23 9.51
N ASN A 130 24.50 10.72 8.71
CA ASN A 130 25.00 9.99 7.54
C ASN A 130 25.77 8.71 7.91
N SER A 131 26.47 8.68 9.05
CA SER A 131 27.13 7.46 9.52
C SER A 131 26.13 6.40 10.00
N GLN A 132 25.01 6.82 10.62
CA GLN A 132 23.96 5.92 11.08
C GLN A 132 23.13 5.34 9.93
N SER A 133 22.76 6.15 8.93
CA SER A 133 22.04 5.65 7.74
C SER A 133 22.87 4.62 6.94
N GLN A 134 24.16 4.88 6.73
CA GLN A 134 25.08 3.93 6.09
C GLN A 134 25.33 2.67 6.94
N SER A 135 25.25 2.77 8.28
CA SER A 135 25.31 1.61 9.16
C SER A 135 24.03 0.77 9.09
N GLN A 136 22.86 1.40 8.94
CA GLN A 136 21.57 0.72 8.84
C GLN A 136 21.40 0.02 7.48
N THR A 137 21.75 0.66 6.36
CA THR A 137 21.71 -0.01 5.04
C THR A 137 22.65 -1.21 4.99
N ARG A 138 23.87 -1.12 5.53
CA ARG A 138 24.77 -2.28 5.66
C ARG A 138 24.18 -3.40 6.54
N SER A 139 23.44 -3.07 7.60
CA SER A 139 22.77 -4.07 8.45
C SER A 139 21.55 -4.73 7.78
N ARG A 140 20.83 -4.01 6.90
CA ARG A 140 19.77 -4.59 6.06
C ARG A 140 20.36 -5.49 4.97
N ARG A 141 21.36 -4.99 4.22
CA ARG A 141 22.08 -5.75 3.19
C ARG A 141 22.56 -7.12 3.68
N ALA A 142 23.26 -7.16 4.82
CA ALA A 142 23.78 -8.41 5.36
C ALA A 142 22.67 -9.46 5.61
N ARG A 143 21.50 -9.03 6.10
CA ARG A 143 20.34 -9.93 6.32
C ARG A 143 19.68 -10.42 5.03
N TYR A 144 19.70 -9.63 3.96
CA TYR A 144 19.20 -10.07 2.65
C TYR A 144 20.18 -11.03 1.96
N GLU A 145 21.49 -10.76 2.05
CA GLU A 145 22.55 -11.67 1.55
C GLU A 145 22.52 -13.00 2.33
N GLU A 146 22.45 -12.97 3.66
CA GLU A 146 22.36 -14.16 4.54
C GLU A 146 21.10 -15.01 4.27
N ALA A 147 19.95 -14.38 4.03
CA ALA A 147 18.73 -15.11 3.64
C ALA A 147 18.86 -15.78 2.26
N ALA A 148 19.47 -15.11 1.28
CA ALA A 148 19.70 -15.65 -0.05
C ALA A 148 20.75 -16.79 -0.06
N GLU A 149 21.78 -16.70 0.78
CA GLU A 149 22.77 -17.78 0.94
C GLU A 149 22.21 -18.98 1.73
N SER A 150 21.41 -18.75 2.77
CA SER A 150 20.74 -19.84 3.50
C SER A 150 19.84 -20.66 2.57
N ALA A 151 19.09 -20.01 1.67
CA ALA A 151 18.25 -20.68 0.68
C ALA A 151 19.06 -21.57 -0.30
N ARG A 152 20.27 -21.14 -0.69
CA ARG A 152 21.17 -21.91 -1.57
C ARG A 152 21.74 -23.18 -0.91
N SER A 153 21.61 -23.34 0.41
CA SER A 153 22.12 -24.51 1.14
C SER A 153 21.10 -25.64 1.35
N GLY A 154 19.83 -25.43 0.96
CA GLY A 154 18.67 -26.25 1.36
C GLY A 154 18.43 -27.57 0.62
N GLU A 155 19.31 -28.01 -0.29
CA GLU A 155 19.06 -29.23 -1.07
C GLU A 155 19.27 -30.54 -0.29
N ARG A 156 18.17 -31.21 0.10
CA ARG A 156 17.94 -32.66 -0.12
C ARG A 156 16.58 -33.16 0.37
N ASN A 157 15.86 -33.82 -0.54
CA ASN A 157 14.72 -34.72 -0.35
C ASN A 157 13.45 -34.15 0.31
N TYR A 158 12.31 -34.26 -0.36
CA TYR A 158 11.26 -35.24 0.02
C TYR A 158 10.19 -35.38 -1.09
N VAL A 159 9.11 -36.13 -0.83
CA VAL A 159 8.23 -36.76 -1.83
C VAL A 159 6.87 -36.05 -1.97
N HIS A 160 6.31 -36.07 -3.18
CA HIS A 160 4.99 -35.54 -3.56
C HIS A 160 3.82 -35.92 -2.63
N SER A 161 2.88 -34.98 -2.49
CA SER A 161 1.44 -35.24 -2.32
C SER A 161 0.64 -34.18 -3.06
N HIS A 162 -0.40 -34.57 -3.82
CA HIS A 162 -1.12 -33.66 -4.72
C HIS A 162 -2.36 -33.02 -4.08
N GLY A 163 -2.47 -31.70 -4.20
CA GLY A 163 -3.74 -30.97 -4.33
C GLY A 163 -3.75 -30.21 -5.67
N ASP A 164 -4.90 -29.97 -6.27
CA ASP A 164 -5.01 -29.31 -7.60
C ASP A 164 -4.72 -27.79 -7.51
N PRO A 165 -3.58 -27.29 -8.02
CA PRO A 165 -3.22 -25.87 -7.90
C PRO A 165 -3.96 -24.97 -8.91
N ARG A 166 -4.68 -25.55 -9.87
CA ARG A 166 -5.17 -24.83 -11.06
C ARG A 166 -6.27 -23.80 -10.77
N ALA A 167 -6.81 -23.82 -9.56
CA ALA A 167 -7.72 -22.80 -9.04
C ALA A 167 -6.99 -21.57 -8.43
N GLU A 168 -5.76 -21.73 -7.94
CA GLU A 168 -5.00 -20.66 -7.29
C GLU A 168 -4.40 -19.68 -8.30
N LEU A 169 -3.68 -20.16 -9.32
CA LEU A 169 -3.14 -19.30 -10.38
C LEU A 169 -4.25 -18.47 -11.07
N LYS A 170 -5.45 -19.06 -11.23
CA LYS A 170 -6.61 -18.34 -11.78
C LYS A 170 -7.12 -17.19 -10.90
N ARG A 171 -6.83 -17.19 -9.59
CA ARG A 171 -7.14 -16.07 -8.69
C ARG A 171 -5.99 -15.05 -8.58
N TYR A 172 -4.78 -15.39 -9.03
CA TYR A 172 -3.67 -14.45 -9.19
C TYR A 172 -3.68 -13.73 -10.56
N ASN A 173 -4.53 -14.16 -11.50
CA ASN A 173 -4.74 -13.51 -12.81
C ASN A 173 -5.46 -12.12 -12.74
N SER A 174 -5.29 -11.36 -11.66
CA SER A 174 -5.75 -9.95 -11.55
C SER A 174 -4.70 -8.94 -12.05
N MET A 175 -3.67 -9.40 -12.77
CA MET A 175 -2.89 -8.54 -13.66
C MET A 175 -3.60 -8.47 -15.02
N PRO A 176 -3.87 -7.28 -15.58
CA PRO A 176 -4.56 -7.16 -16.86
C PRO A 176 -3.68 -7.68 -18.00
N ASN A 177 -4.27 -8.49 -18.90
CA ASN A 177 -3.58 -8.88 -20.13
C ASN A 177 -3.44 -7.66 -21.05
N VAL A 178 -2.21 -7.31 -21.44
CA VAL A 178 -1.99 -6.35 -22.53
C VAL A 178 -2.24 -7.05 -23.87
N VAL A 179 -3.51 -7.13 -24.28
CA VAL A 179 -3.91 -7.57 -25.62
C VAL A 179 -4.09 -6.35 -26.51
N LEU A 180 -3.19 -6.16 -27.48
CA LEU A 180 -3.39 -5.18 -28.55
C LEU A 180 -3.98 -5.89 -29.78
N SER A 181 -5.05 -5.33 -30.32
CA SER A 181 -5.61 -5.68 -31.63
C SER A 181 -5.71 -4.40 -32.48
N PRO A 182 -5.50 -4.46 -33.81
CA PRO A 182 -5.12 -3.26 -34.56
C PRO A 182 -6.28 -2.56 -35.27
N ASN A 183 -6.29 -1.22 -35.22
CA ASN A 183 -6.36 -0.36 -36.42
C ASN A 183 -6.04 1.09 -36.06
N GLY A 184 -5.44 1.83 -37.02
CA GLY A 184 -4.91 3.17 -36.79
C GLY A 184 -5.88 4.32 -37.05
N GLY A 185 -5.44 5.51 -36.63
CA GLY A 185 -5.86 6.81 -37.12
C GLY A 185 -4.63 7.72 -37.11
N ASP A 186 -4.39 8.46 -38.19
CA ASP A 186 -3.14 9.20 -38.38
C ASP A 186 -3.03 10.44 -37.49
N ASP A 187 -1.86 10.65 -36.87
CA ASP A 187 -1.41 11.99 -36.48
C ASP A 187 0.13 12.10 -36.55
N GLN A 188 0.64 13.31 -36.80
CA GLN A 188 2.00 13.54 -37.30
C GLN A 188 2.99 13.90 -36.19
N GLY A 189 3.56 12.88 -35.54
CA GLY A 189 4.72 13.02 -34.66
C GLY A 189 6.02 13.23 -35.46
N GLY A 190 6.61 14.42 -35.38
CA GLY A 190 7.76 14.81 -36.20
C GLY A 190 9.00 13.93 -36.02
N GLU A 191 9.51 13.40 -37.14
CA GLU A 191 10.74 12.61 -37.20
C GLU A 191 11.95 13.45 -36.79
N MET A 192 12.81 12.89 -35.91
CA MET A 192 14.17 13.39 -35.72
C MET A 192 15.11 12.45 -36.47
N GLU A 193 15.65 12.95 -37.57
CA GLU A 193 16.41 12.22 -38.59
C GLU A 193 17.57 11.41 -37.95
N LEU A 194 17.54 10.08 -38.17
CA LEU A 194 18.56 9.15 -37.69
C LEU A 194 19.35 8.62 -38.90
N ASP A 195 20.56 9.14 -39.11
CA ASP A 195 21.49 8.62 -40.11
C ASP A 195 21.76 7.12 -39.90
N GLU A 196 21.44 6.28 -40.90
CA GLU A 196 21.84 4.88 -40.93
C GLU A 196 23.36 4.74 -41.17
N PRO A 197 24.08 3.93 -40.39
CA PRO A 197 25.44 3.51 -40.74
C PRO A 197 25.40 2.50 -41.91
N PRO A 198 26.20 2.68 -42.98
CA PRO A 198 26.03 1.91 -44.21
C PRO A 198 26.45 0.44 -44.08
N SER A 199 25.51 -0.47 -44.34
CA SER A 199 25.74 -1.92 -44.37
C SER A 199 26.73 -2.32 -45.47
N LYS A 200 27.90 -2.87 -45.09
CA LYS A 200 28.83 -3.54 -46.02
C LYS A 200 28.75 -5.05 -45.90
N GLN A 201 28.31 -5.70 -46.97
CA GLN A 201 28.31 -7.15 -47.12
C GLN A 201 29.75 -7.70 -47.17
N LEU A 202 30.00 -8.83 -46.50
CA LEU A 202 31.19 -9.66 -46.69
C LEU A 202 30.79 -11.08 -47.07
N LYS A 203 31.45 -11.63 -48.10
CA LYS A 203 31.19 -12.98 -48.65
C LYS A 203 31.98 -14.06 -47.90
N VAL A 204 31.56 -15.30 -48.05
CA VAL A 204 31.89 -16.42 -47.16
C VAL A 204 32.94 -17.37 -47.77
N SER A 205 34.09 -17.49 -47.10
CA SER A 205 34.97 -18.69 -47.04
C SER A 205 35.70 -19.14 -48.34
N PRO A 206 36.61 -20.15 -48.33
CA PRO A 206 37.03 -21.04 -47.22
C PRO A 206 38.55 -21.34 -47.03
N THR A 207 38.86 -22.03 -45.91
CA THR A 207 40.01 -22.98 -45.67
C THR A 207 41.40 -22.44 -45.26
N VAL A 208 41.91 -22.84 -44.08
CA VAL A 208 42.94 -23.91 -43.88
C VAL A 208 43.38 -24.04 -42.38
N LYS A 209 43.23 -25.27 -41.85
CA LYS A 209 43.96 -25.99 -40.76
C LYS A 209 44.76 -25.23 -39.66
N HIS A 210 44.48 -25.58 -38.40
CA HIS A 210 45.47 -25.61 -37.30
C HIS A 210 46.42 -26.81 -37.40
N PRO A 211 47.58 -26.74 -36.73
CA PRO A 211 48.00 -27.81 -35.81
C PRO A 211 48.33 -27.27 -34.40
N ALA A 212 48.66 -28.17 -33.46
CA ALA A 212 49.08 -27.86 -32.09
C ALA A 212 50.28 -28.72 -31.65
N SER A 213 51.10 -28.19 -30.74
CA SER A 213 52.09 -28.97 -29.96
C SER A 213 52.42 -28.24 -28.65
N GLN A 214 53.08 -28.95 -27.72
CA GLN A 214 53.57 -28.44 -26.44
C GLN A 214 55.06 -28.77 -26.27
N GLY A 215 55.77 -27.95 -25.49
CA GLY A 215 56.82 -28.42 -24.57
C GLY A 215 58.29 -28.32 -25.00
N GLN A 216 59.10 -27.81 -24.06
CA GLN A 216 60.56 -27.91 -23.95
C GLN A 216 61.36 -27.12 -25.03
N GLU A 217 62.53 -26.52 -24.75
CA GLU A 217 63.55 -26.80 -23.72
C GLU A 217 63.91 -25.56 -22.85
N GLN A 218 64.82 -25.74 -21.88
CA GLN A 218 65.37 -24.71 -20.98
C GLN A 218 66.90 -24.57 -21.18
N GLU A 219 67.55 -23.80 -20.29
CA GLU A 219 68.99 -23.88 -19.97
C GLU A 219 70.00 -23.42 -21.05
N GLN A 220 70.28 -22.11 -21.03
CA GLN A 220 71.67 -21.70 -20.83
C GLN A 220 71.77 -20.98 -19.48
N GLU A 221 72.28 -21.68 -18.49
CA GLU A 221 72.56 -21.15 -17.16
C GLU A 221 73.88 -20.37 -17.08
N GLN A 222 73.92 -19.44 -16.14
CA GLN A 222 75.06 -19.13 -15.27
C GLN A 222 76.49 -19.22 -15.87
N GLU A 223 77.08 -18.08 -16.19
CA GLU A 223 78.52 -17.88 -15.95
C GLU A 223 78.75 -16.77 -14.91
N LYS A 224 79.39 -17.16 -13.80
CA LYS A 224 80.37 -16.40 -13.00
C LYS A 224 79.85 -15.04 -12.45
N GLU A 225 79.51 -14.98 -11.16
CA GLU A 225 80.49 -14.91 -10.05
C GLU A 225 81.71 -14.01 -10.34
N GLN A 226 81.79 -12.85 -9.68
CA GLN A 226 82.59 -12.69 -8.45
C GLN A 226 82.57 -11.23 -7.92
N LYS A 227 82.68 -11.12 -6.59
CA LYS A 227 82.72 -9.90 -5.74
C LYS A 227 81.35 -9.27 -5.39
N MET A 228 81.04 -9.01 -4.12
CA MET A 228 81.73 -9.42 -2.87
C MET A 228 80.79 -9.41 -1.66
N LEU A 229 81.15 -10.19 -0.63
CA LEU A 229 80.59 -10.20 0.73
C LEU A 229 80.84 -8.85 1.45
N SER A 230 80.12 -8.41 2.50
CA SER A 230 78.91 -8.88 3.23
C SER A 230 78.56 -7.87 4.35
N ALA A 231 77.28 -7.74 4.77
CA ALA A 231 76.90 -7.19 6.09
C ALA A 231 75.45 -7.55 6.50
N ASP A 232 75.15 -7.45 7.80
CA ASP A 232 74.00 -8.02 8.54
C ASP A 232 72.56 -7.53 8.24
N SER A 233 71.62 -8.30 8.80
CA SER A 233 70.18 -8.04 9.03
C SER A 233 69.91 -6.92 10.08
N PRO A 234 68.66 -6.39 10.27
CA PRO A 234 67.36 -7.01 9.95
C PRO A 234 66.34 -6.15 9.18
N ALA A 235 65.19 -6.76 8.88
CA ALA A 235 64.15 -6.22 8.00
C ALA A 235 63.35 -5.03 8.60
N PRO A 236 62.99 -4.03 7.77
CA PRO A 236 61.98 -3.03 8.12
C PRO A 236 60.57 -3.53 7.84
N HIS A 237 59.61 -3.16 8.69
CA HIS A 237 58.19 -3.32 8.38
C HIS A 237 57.79 -2.39 7.23
N SER A 238 57.67 -2.92 6.01
CA SER A 238 57.09 -2.18 4.89
C SER A 238 55.62 -1.85 5.21
N GLN A 239 55.28 -0.57 5.17
CA GLN A 239 53.91 -0.11 5.39
C GLN A 239 53.00 -0.63 4.27
N TYR A 240 51.79 -1.07 4.62
CA TYR A 240 50.69 -1.18 3.65
C TYR A 240 50.21 0.23 3.26
N ALA A 241 51.02 0.92 2.45
CA ALA A 241 50.69 2.23 1.92
C ALA A 241 49.51 2.08 0.96
N MET A 242 48.35 2.65 1.32
CA MET A 242 47.22 2.73 0.41
C MET A 242 47.63 3.56 -0.82
N VAL A 243 47.64 2.92 -1.98
CA VAL A 243 47.94 3.58 -3.25
C VAL A 243 46.89 4.66 -3.49
N LYS A 244 47.33 5.89 -3.81
CA LYS A 244 46.40 6.96 -4.18
C LYS A 244 45.59 6.53 -5.40
N GLN A 245 44.30 6.83 -5.38
CA GLN A 245 43.44 6.73 -6.55
C GLN A 245 44.09 7.49 -7.72
N LEU A 246 44.10 6.88 -8.90
CA LEU A 246 44.57 7.52 -10.13
C LEU A 246 43.80 8.82 -10.39
N ASP A 247 44.48 9.85 -10.88
CA ASP A 247 43.87 11.15 -11.19
C ASP A 247 42.85 11.03 -12.33
N THR A 248 41.60 10.75 -11.96
CA THR A 248 40.45 10.74 -12.88
C THR A 248 40.12 12.18 -13.24
N ASN A 249 40.49 12.59 -14.47
CA ASN A 249 40.04 13.86 -15.04
C ASN A 249 38.50 13.95 -14.93
N PRO A 250 37.93 15.08 -14.46
CA PRO A 250 36.49 15.23 -14.34
C PRO A 250 35.84 15.15 -15.73
N ILE A 251 34.82 14.30 -15.88
CA ILE A 251 34.14 14.11 -17.16
C ILE A 251 33.48 15.42 -17.61
N GLY A 252 33.79 15.85 -18.83
CA GLY A 252 33.22 17.08 -19.40
C GLY A 252 31.75 16.90 -19.77
N ASP A 253 30.96 17.97 -19.63
CA ASP A 253 29.51 17.96 -19.88
C ASP A 253 29.12 17.31 -21.21
N ASP A 254 29.83 17.67 -22.30
CA ASP A 254 29.54 17.19 -23.65
C ASP A 254 29.96 15.73 -23.86
N GLN A 255 31.00 15.28 -23.13
CA GLN A 255 31.41 13.88 -23.09
C GLN A 255 30.35 13.05 -22.37
N LEU A 256 29.95 13.46 -21.15
CA LEU A 256 28.90 12.78 -20.39
C LEU A 256 27.58 12.73 -21.18
N ALA A 257 27.20 13.82 -21.84
CA ALA A 257 26.04 13.85 -22.72
C ALA A 257 26.20 12.90 -23.93
N GLN A 258 27.42 12.66 -24.41
CA GLN A 258 27.69 11.70 -25.47
C GLN A 258 27.67 10.24 -24.97
N GLU A 259 28.18 9.95 -23.78
CA GLU A 259 28.07 8.62 -23.17
C GLU A 259 26.59 8.24 -22.95
N VAL A 260 25.79 9.14 -22.36
CA VAL A 260 24.33 8.93 -22.18
C VAL A 260 23.62 8.67 -23.51
N ARG A 261 24.00 9.36 -24.60
CA ARG A 261 23.48 9.10 -25.96
C ARG A 261 23.93 7.74 -26.51
N THR A 262 25.15 7.30 -26.22
CA THR A 262 25.68 6.01 -26.67
C THR A 262 24.99 4.86 -25.94
N ILE A 263 24.88 4.93 -24.61
CA ILE A 263 24.16 3.94 -23.79
C ILE A 263 22.69 3.87 -24.20
N TYR A 264 22.01 5.01 -24.40
CA TYR A 264 20.62 5.03 -24.86
C TYR A 264 20.40 4.28 -26.18
N ARG A 265 21.37 4.35 -27.12
CA ARG A 265 21.32 3.61 -28.39
C ARG A 265 21.51 2.10 -28.17
N GLY A 266 22.45 1.69 -27.31
CA GLY A 266 22.65 0.30 -26.90
C GLY A 266 21.38 -0.30 -26.28
N LEU A 267 20.91 0.32 -25.20
CA LEU A 267 19.65 0.04 -24.51
C LEU A 267 18.48 -0.15 -25.49
N ALA A 268 18.22 0.81 -26.38
CA ALA A 268 17.10 0.73 -27.32
C ALA A 268 17.23 -0.43 -28.33
N MET A 269 18.44 -0.77 -28.76
CA MET A 269 18.69 -1.93 -29.64
C MET A 269 18.45 -3.26 -28.90
N VAL A 270 18.83 -3.37 -27.63
CA VAL A 270 18.59 -4.57 -26.82
C VAL A 270 17.10 -4.68 -26.45
N GLU A 271 16.45 -3.59 -26.06
CA GLU A 271 15.01 -3.52 -25.75
C GLU A 271 14.16 -4.01 -26.91
N HIS A 272 14.37 -3.46 -28.12
CA HIS A 272 13.64 -3.88 -29.32
C HIS A 272 13.82 -5.38 -29.62
N LYS A 273 15.03 -5.92 -29.37
CA LYS A 273 15.34 -7.34 -29.56
C LYS A 273 14.65 -8.21 -28.51
N CYS A 274 14.62 -7.81 -27.23
CA CYS A 274 13.81 -8.44 -26.18
C CYS A 274 12.33 -8.45 -26.53
N MET A 275 11.74 -7.29 -26.87
CA MET A 275 10.33 -7.15 -27.27
C MET A 275 9.93 -8.12 -28.39
N LYS A 276 10.79 -8.25 -29.42
CA LYS A 276 10.56 -9.18 -30.52
C LYS A 276 10.61 -10.64 -30.07
N ILE A 277 11.65 -11.02 -29.31
CA ILE A 277 11.87 -12.40 -28.88
C ILE A 277 10.79 -12.86 -27.89
N ASP A 278 10.40 -12.02 -26.91
CA ASP A 278 9.32 -12.33 -25.98
C ASP A 278 7.99 -12.57 -26.72
N LYS A 279 7.67 -11.76 -27.73
CA LYS A 279 6.49 -11.98 -28.57
C LYS A 279 6.56 -13.32 -29.30
N GLU A 280 7.69 -13.62 -29.95
CA GLU A 280 7.91 -14.89 -30.64
C GLU A 280 7.80 -16.10 -29.68
N GLN A 281 8.20 -15.96 -28.41
CA GLN A 281 8.07 -17.03 -27.40
C GLN A 281 6.69 -17.11 -26.73
N ALA A 282 5.93 -16.02 -26.65
CA ALA A 282 4.55 -16.05 -26.17
C ALA A 282 3.60 -16.69 -27.22
N GLU A 283 3.86 -16.48 -28.51
CA GLU A 283 3.10 -17.09 -29.61
C GLU A 283 3.52 -18.55 -29.88
N SER A 284 4.77 -18.91 -29.61
CA SER A 284 5.31 -20.26 -29.81
C SER A 284 4.96 -21.26 -28.70
N LYS A 285 4.75 -22.52 -29.10
CA LYS A 285 4.58 -23.68 -28.21
C LYS A 285 5.73 -24.70 -28.32
N ALA A 286 6.79 -24.37 -29.07
CA ALA A 286 7.95 -25.25 -29.19
C ALA A 286 8.75 -25.26 -27.88
N GLU A 287 9.12 -26.45 -27.39
CA GLU A 287 9.97 -26.59 -26.21
C GLU A 287 11.33 -25.90 -26.41
N LEU A 288 11.83 -25.26 -25.35
CA LEU A 288 13.12 -24.56 -25.35
C LEU A 288 14.14 -25.39 -24.55
N SER A 289 15.30 -25.62 -25.16
CA SER A 289 16.44 -26.27 -24.51
C SER A 289 17.12 -25.33 -23.49
N ALA A 290 17.86 -25.91 -22.54
CA ALA A 290 18.58 -25.15 -21.52
C ALA A 290 19.49 -24.03 -22.08
N PRO A 291 20.25 -24.23 -23.19
CA PRO A 291 21.04 -23.15 -23.80
C PRO A 291 20.18 -22.01 -24.36
N GLN A 292 18.97 -22.30 -24.85
CA GLN A 292 18.04 -21.26 -25.33
C GLN A 292 17.49 -20.45 -24.15
N TRP A 293 17.05 -21.10 -23.08
CA TRP A 293 16.64 -20.39 -21.86
C TRP A 293 17.76 -19.54 -21.27
N GLN A 294 18.99 -20.04 -21.23
CA GLN A 294 20.13 -19.28 -20.74
C GLN A 294 20.49 -18.08 -21.65
N ALA A 295 20.26 -18.19 -22.97
CA ALA A 295 20.41 -17.07 -23.89
C ALA A 295 19.31 -16.00 -23.71
N LEU A 296 18.07 -16.40 -23.38
CA LEU A 296 16.97 -15.50 -23.03
C LEU A 296 17.26 -14.75 -21.72
N ILE A 297 17.66 -15.45 -20.66
CA ILE A 297 18.12 -14.82 -19.40
C ILE A 297 19.27 -13.86 -19.69
N SER A 298 20.23 -14.24 -20.54
CA SER A 298 21.40 -13.41 -20.86
C SER A 298 21.02 -12.09 -21.52
N ILE A 299 20.15 -12.09 -22.56
CA ILE A 299 19.74 -10.84 -23.21
C ILE A 299 18.90 -9.94 -22.29
N HIS A 300 17.98 -10.49 -21.51
CA HIS A 300 17.23 -9.69 -20.52
C HIS A 300 18.16 -9.14 -19.43
N SER A 301 19.14 -9.93 -18.96
CA SER A 301 20.18 -9.45 -18.05
C SER A 301 20.96 -8.29 -18.67
N THR A 302 21.36 -8.37 -19.95
CA THR A 302 22.01 -7.25 -20.66
C THR A 302 21.13 -6.00 -20.65
N LEU A 303 19.84 -6.12 -20.97
CA LEU A 303 18.90 -4.99 -20.97
C LEU A 303 18.79 -4.32 -19.59
N LEU A 304 18.78 -5.10 -18.50
CA LEU A 304 18.75 -4.55 -17.15
C LEU A 304 20.04 -3.80 -16.78
N HIS A 305 21.20 -4.23 -17.28
CA HIS A 305 22.47 -3.50 -17.10
C HIS A 305 22.51 -2.21 -17.95
N GLU A 306 22.06 -2.25 -19.22
CA GLU A 306 21.96 -1.05 -20.08
C GLU A 306 21.03 0.01 -19.46
N HIS A 307 19.91 -0.40 -18.86
CA HIS A 307 19.05 0.51 -18.08
C HIS A 307 19.78 1.08 -16.86
N HIS A 308 20.46 0.25 -16.07
CA HIS A 308 21.22 0.69 -14.89
C HIS A 308 22.32 1.70 -15.24
N ASP A 309 23.09 1.43 -16.29
CA ASP A 309 24.18 2.30 -16.73
C ASP A 309 23.63 3.61 -17.32
N PHE A 310 22.47 3.57 -17.99
CA PHE A 310 21.74 4.78 -18.38
C PHE A 310 21.31 5.61 -17.15
N PHE A 311 20.80 4.98 -16.09
CA PHE A 311 20.43 5.71 -14.86
C PHE A 311 21.67 6.31 -14.17
N LEU A 312 22.76 5.57 -13.98
CA LEU A 312 23.99 6.10 -13.38
C LEU A 312 24.59 7.25 -14.21
N ALA A 313 24.63 7.13 -15.53
CA ALA A 313 25.17 8.17 -16.40
C ALA A 313 24.26 9.41 -16.47
N SER A 314 22.94 9.24 -16.56
CA SER A 314 21.99 10.36 -16.59
C SER A 314 21.90 11.10 -15.26
N GLN A 315 22.00 10.40 -14.12
CA GLN A 315 21.91 11.00 -12.77
C GLN A 315 23.26 11.39 -12.16
N HIS A 316 24.37 11.20 -12.87
CA HIS A 316 25.74 11.51 -12.43
C HIS A 316 25.84 12.88 -11.72
N PRO A 317 26.69 13.07 -10.68
CA PRO A 317 26.75 14.33 -9.93
C PRO A 317 27.03 15.58 -10.78
N THR A 318 27.75 15.46 -11.90
CA THR A 318 27.99 16.58 -12.85
C THR A 318 26.94 16.71 -13.95
N ALA A 319 25.97 15.80 -14.05
CA ALA A 319 24.97 15.84 -15.12
C ALA A 319 24.06 17.08 -14.99
N LYS A 320 23.91 17.80 -16.10
CA LYS A 320 23.00 18.96 -16.21
C LYS A 320 21.54 18.53 -16.05
N PRO A 321 20.63 19.43 -15.60
CA PRO A 321 19.22 19.10 -15.40
C PRO A 321 18.55 18.43 -16.60
N GLU A 322 18.92 18.85 -17.82
CA GLU A 322 18.40 18.31 -19.07
C GLU A 322 18.75 16.82 -19.29
N LEU A 323 19.89 16.36 -18.75
CA LEU A 323 20.27 14.94 -18.77
C LEU A 323 19.53 14.15 -17.68
N LYS A 324 19.41 14.72 -16.47
CA LYS A 324 18.71 14.10 -15.34
C LYS A 324 17.23 13.83 -15.67
N MET A 325 16.59 14.77 -16.35
CA MET A 325 15.20 14.63 -16.81
C MET A 325 14.99 13.58 -17.92
N LEU A 326 16.03 13.02 -18.55
CA LEU A 326 15.85 12.02 -19.63
C LEU A 326 15.23 10.71 -19.12
N ALA A 327 15.51 10.34 -17.87
CA ALA A 327 14.94 9.13 -17.26
C ALA A 327 13.40 9.20 -17.13
N GLU A 328 12.88 10.37 -16.74
CA GLU A 328 11.44 10.66 -16.68
C GLU A 328 10.86 10.85 -18.09
N LYS A 329 11.50 11.68 -18.93
CA LYS A 329 11.07 11.99 -20.31
C LYS A 329 10.95 10.76 -21.21
N TYR A 330 11.80 9.75 -21.02
CA TYR A 330 11.76 8.49 -21.77
C TYR A 330 11.07 7.36 -21.01
N SER A 331 10.42 7.64 -19.88
CA SER A 331 9.71 6.68 -19.01
C SER A 331 10.55 5.44 -18.68
N MET A 332 11.83 5.63 -18.36
CA MET A 332 12.79 4.53 -18.22
C MET A 332 12.42 3.48 -17.15
N PRO A 333 11.91 3.84 -15.96
CA PRO A 333 11.44 2.84 -15.00
C PRO A 333 10.30 1.98 -15.56
N ALA A 334 9.36 2.61 -16.27
CA ALA A 334 8.22 1.93 -16.90
C ALA A 334 8.67 0.95 -17.99
N ARG A 335 9.64 1.35 -18.82
CA ARG A 335 10.22 0.53 -19.90
C ARG A 335 11.01 -0.64 -19.34
N MET A 336 11.88 -0.40 -18.36
CA MET A 336 12.66 -1.43 -17.68
C MET A 336 11.75 -2.49 -17.05
N TRP A 337 10.68 -2.06 -16.36
CA TRP A 337 9.68 -2.99 -15.85
C TRP A 337 8.97 -3.76 -16.97
N ARG A 338 8.40 -3.06 -17.96
CA ARG A 338 7.55 -3.66 -19.00
C ARG A 338 8.28 -4.62 -19.93
N TYR A 339 9.46 -4.24 -20.42
CA TYR A 339 10.21 -4.93 -21.48
C TYR A 339 11.48 -5.61 -20.99
N GLY A 340 12.06 -5.13 -19.88
CA GLY A 340 13.19 -5.78 -19.21
C GLY A 340 12.76 -6.98 -18.37
N ILE A 341 11.70 -6.81 -17.55
CA ILE A 341 11.34 -7.76 -16.48
C ILE A 341 10.02 -8.50 -16.76
N HIS A 342 8.91 -7.77 -16.84
CA HIS A 342 7.55 -8.33 -16.79
C HIS A 342 7.20 -9.20 -18.02
N SER A 343 7.54 -8.76 -19.24
CA SER A 343 7.27 -9.53 -20.46
C SER A 343 7.90 -10.92 -20.43
N PHE A 344 9.17 -11.00 -20.00
CA PHE A 344 9.91 -12.24 -19.90
C PHE A 344 9.46 -13.11 -18.71
N LEU A 345 9.11 -12.50 -17.56
CA LEU A 345 8.46 -13.21 -16.46
C LEU A 345 7.15 -13.89 -16.89
N GLU A 346 6.38 -13.27 -17.78
CA GLU A 346 5.16 -13.88 -18.31
C GLU A 346 5.44 -15.01 -19.31
N VAL A 347 6.44 -14.88 -20.18
CA VAL A 347 6.92 -15.98 -21.05
C VAL A 347 7.40 -17.17 -20.22
N LEU A 348 8.10 -16.91 -19.11
CA LEU A 348 8.53 -17.93 -18.16
C LEU A 348 7.32 -18.56 -17.44
N ARG A 349 6.42 -17.75 -16.86
CA ARG A 349 5.22 -18.21 -16.13
C ARG A 349 4.32 -19.10 -16.98
N GLN A 350 4.12 -18.74 -18.25
CA GLN A 350 3.25 -19.50 -19.18
C GLN A 350 3.80 -20.88 -19.55
N ARG A 351 5.10 -21.15 -19.29
CA ARG A 351 5.77 -22.43 -19.61
C ARG A 351 6.16 -23.26 -18.38
N LEU A 352 5.61 -22.93 -17.20
CA LEU A 352 5.74 -23.76 -16.00
C LEU A 352 5.09 -25.15 -16.21
N PRO A 353 5.64 -26.23 -15.61
CA PRO A 353 6.78 -26.23 -14.69
C PRO A 353 8.16 -26.23 -15.37
N GLY A 354 8.25 -26.45 -16.69
CA GLY A 354 9.53 -26.63 -17.41
C GLY A 354 10.45 -25.40 -17.42
N SER A 355 9.94 -24.23 -17.07
CA SER A 355 10.67 -22.96 -16.94
C SER A 355 11.12 -22.64 -15.51
N LEU A 356 10.79 -23.45 -14.49
CA LEU A 356 10.85 -23.05 -13.08
C LEU A 356 12.23 -22.56 -12.61
N GLU A 357 13.30 -23.33 -12.87
CA GLU A 357 14.68 -22.96 -12.49
C GLU A 357 15.14 -21.65 -13.15
N TYR A 358 14.77 -21.46 -14.42
CA TYR A 358 15.07 -20.26 -15.20
C TYR A 358 14.30 -19.04 -14.68
N MET A 359 13.06 -19.25 -14.23
CA MET A 359 12.22 -18.22 -13.63
C MET A 359 12.74 -17.79 -12.26
N LEU A 360 13.14 -18.75 -11.42
CA LEU A 360 13.80 -18.48 -10.13
C LEU A 360 15.09 -17.68 -10.33
N ASN A 361 15.97 -18.12 -11.25
CA ASN A 361 17.21 -17.44 -11.60
C ASN A 361 16.95 -15.99 -12.06
N PHE A 362 16.03 -15.79 -13.01
CA PHE A 362 15.74 -14.46 -13.52
C PHE A 362 15.12 -13.52 -12.47
N ILE A 363 14.25 -14.02 -11.57
CA ILE A 363 13.73 -13.21 -10.45
C ILE A 363 14.88 -12.72 -9.56
N TYR A 364 15.86 -13.56 -9.22
CA TYR A 364 17.02 -13.12 -8.43
C TYR A 364 17.87 -12.07 -9.15
N VAL A 365 18.07 -12.19 -10.47
CA VAL A 365 18.76 -11.16 -11.27
C VAL A 365 18.00 -9.84 -11.26
N ALA A 366 16.71 -9.85 -11.54
CA ALA A 366 15.86 -8.66 -11.55
C ALA A 366 15.78 -8.00 -10.16
N TYR A 367 15.58 -8.78 -9.10
CA TYR A 367 15.51 -8.29 -7.72
C TYR A 367 16.82 -7.64 -7.29
N SER A 368 17.97 -8.23 -7.65
CA SER A 368 19.29 -7.65 -7.38
C SER A 368 19.47 -6.31 -8.08
N MET A 369 19.06 -6.20 -9.35
CA MET A 369 19.19 -4.95 -10.11
C MET A 369 18.26 -3.84 -9.59
N VAL A 370 17.00 -4.15 -9.27
CA VAL A 370 16.07 -3.16 -8.73
C VAL A 370 16.48 -2.72 -7.32
N THR A 371 17.06 -3.62 -6.51
CA THR A 371 17.65 -3.25 -5.21
C THR A 371 18.81 -2.27 -5.40
N LEU A 372 19.70 -2.52 -6.37
CA LEU A 372 20.82 -1.63 -6.68
C LEU A 372 20.34 -0.25 -7.18
N LEU A 373 19.25 -0.19 -7.96
CA LEU A 373 18.62 1.06 -8.37
C LEU A 373 17.94 1.80 -7.21
N LEU A 374 17.33 1.09 -6.25
CA LEU A 374 16.78 1.70 -5.04
C LEU A 374 17.87 2.32 -4.16
N GLU A 375 19.06 1.71 -4.08
CA GLU A 375 20.19 2.26 -3.32
C GLU A 375 20.84 3.48 -3.99
N ASN A 376 20.90 3.53 -5.33
CA ASN A 376 21.68 4.54 -6.06
C ASN A 376 20.83 5.64 -6.75
N ILE A 377 19.56 5.38 -7.05
CA ILE A 377 18.67 6.24 -7.84
C ILE A 377 17.34 6.50 -7.07
N PRO A 378 17.39 7.28 -5.96
CA PRO A 378 16.24 7.45 -5.07
C PRO A 378 15.08 8.27 -5.68
N ASP A 379 15.31 9.03 -6.75
CA ASP A 379 14.27 9.84 -7.42
C ASP A 379 13.10 9.01 -7.97
N PHE A 380 13.28 7.69 -8.14
CA PHE A 380 12.23 6.74 -8.55
C PHE A 380 11.92 5.67 -7.47
N GLN A 381 12.23 5.93 -6.20
CA GLN A 381 12.12 4.96 -5.09
C GLN A 381 10.77 4.24 -5.02
N GLU A 382 9.65 4.94 -5.25
CA GLU A 382 8.29 4.38 -5.24
C GLU A 382 8.15 3.25 -6.27
N THR A 383 8.64 3.48 -7.49
CA THR A 383 8.61 2.47 -8.57
C THR A 383 9.52 1.28 -8.25
N TRP A 384 10.70 1.50 -7.66
CA TRP A 384 11.61 0.42 -7.29
C TRP A 384 11.07 -0.44 -6.15
N ILE A 385 10.47 0.17 -5.12
CA ILE A 385 9.79 -0.52 -4.02
C ILE A 385 8.64 -1.38 -4.57
N GLU A 386 7.79 -0.82 -5.43
CA GLU A 386 6.70 -1.57 -6.08
C GLU A 386 7.22 -2.78 -6.88
N CYS A 387 8.26 -2.58 -7.70
CA CYS A 387 8.86 -3.65 -8.49
C CYS A 387 9.46 -4.78 -7.62
N LEU A 388 10.04 -4.44 -6.46
CA LEU A 388 10.53 -5.44 -5.49
C LEU A 388 9.38 -6.19 -4.81
N GLY A 389 8.28 -5.50 -4.50
CA GLY A 389 7.03 -6.11 -4.01
C GLY A 389 6.45 -7.10 -5.01
N ASP A 390 6.41 -6.74 -6.30
CA ASP A 390 5.94 -7.59 -7.39
C ASP A 390 6.88 -8.79 -7.66
N LEU A 391 8.20 -8.59 -7.68
CA LEU A 391 9.18 -9.68 -7.84
C LEU A 391 9.09 -10.71 -6.71
N ALA A 392 8.94 -10.25 -5.46
CA ALA A 392 8.67 -11.12 -4.32
C ALA A 392 7.31 -11.84 -4.44
N ARG A 393 6.28 -11.16 -4.96
CA ARG A 393 4.95 -11.75 -5.24
C ARG A 393 5.02 -12.85 -6.31
N TYR A 394 5.85 -12.68 -7.35
CA TYR A 394 6.11 -13.72 -8.35
C TYR A 394 6.84 -14.93 -7.73
N ARG A 395 7.91 -14.71 -6.95
CA ARG A 395 8.66 -15.81 -6.27
C ARG A 395 7.80 -16.58 -5.25
N MET A 396 6.89 -15.90 -4.55
CA MET A 396 5.86 -16.49 -3.71
C MET A 396 4.87 -17.34 -4.53
N ALA A 397 4.37 -16.81 -5.64
CA ALA A 397 3.30 -17.44 -6.42
C ALA A 397 3.73 -18.71 -7.17
N ILE A 398 5.03 -18.88 -7.47
CA ILE A 398 5.61 -20.10 -8.06
C ILE A 398 6.06 -21.13 -7.03
N GLU A 399 5.98 -20.83 -5.73
CA GLU A 399 6.28 -21.80 -4.68
C GLU A 399 5.05 -22.67 -4.41
N GLU A 400 5.07 -23.90 -4.93
CA GLU A 400 4.06 -24.93 -4.66
C GLU A 400 4.53 -25.98 -3.63
N SER A 401 5.83 -26.02 -3.32
CA SER A 401 6.47 -27.09 -2.54
C SER A 401 6.73 -26.74 -1.07
N ASP A 402 7.56 -25.72 -0.79
CA ASP A 402 7.88 -25.32 0.59
C ASP A 402 7.02 -24.12 1.02
N MET A 403 5.99 -24.43 1.80
CA MET A 403 5.07 -23.45 2.37
C MET A 403 5.77 -22.41 3.29
N ARG A 404 6.99 -22.68 3.76
CA ARG A 404 7.79 -21.72 4.54
C ARG A 404 8.46 -20.70 3.64
N ASP A 405 9.09 -21.13 2.55
CA ASP A 405 9.62 -20.23 1.51
C ASP A 405 8.49 -19.35 0.95
N ARG A 406 7.32 -19.95 0.69
CA ARG A 406 6.13 -19.21 0.27
C ARG A 406 5.73 -18.12 1.27
N GLU A 407 5.71 -18.42 2.57
CA GLU A 407 5.41 -17.42 3.61
C GLU A 407 6.51 -16.36 3.76
N VAL A 408 7.79 -16.74 3.61
CA VAL A 408 8.93 -15.80 3.59
C VAL A 408 8.79 -14.82 2.43
N TRP A 409 8.52 -15.30 1.22
CA TRP A 409 8.35 -14.41 0.06
C TRP A 409 7.03 -13.62 0.10
N ALA A 410 5.97 -14.16 0.73
CA ALA A 410 4.79 -13.38 1.08
C ALA A 410 5.10 -12.26 2.09
N ALA A 411 6.02 -12.48 3.04
CA ALA A 411 6.46 -11.47 4.00
C ALA A 411 7.34 -10.39 3.35
N VAL A 412 8.30 -10.77 2.49
CA VAL A 412 9.10 -9.82 1.69
C VAL A 412 8.21 -8.98 0.78
N SER A 413 7.20 -9.59 0.14
CA SER A 413 6.26 -8.87 -0.71
C SER A 413 5.40 -7.88 0.10
N ARG A 414 4.86 -8.29 1.26
CA ARG A 414 4.13 -7.40 2.19
C ARG A 414 4.99 -6.22 2.64
N TYR A 415 6.22 -6.48 3.10
CA TYR A 415 7.16 -5.45 3.55
C TYR A 415 7.32 -4.33 2.51
N TRP A 416 7.57 -4.67 1.25
CA TRP A 416 7.72 -3.66 0.19
C TRP A 416 6.43 -2.89 -0.08
N TYR A 417 5.27 -3.56 -0.23
CA TYR A 417 4.00 -2.85 -0.42
C TYR A 417 3.55 -2.03 0.80
N ASN A 418 4.02 -2.35 2.01
CA ASN A 418 3.79 -1.53 3.19
C ASN A 418 4.70 -0.29 3.21
N GLN A 419 5.97 -0.39 2.75
CA GLN A 419 6.80 0.80 2.53
C GLN A 419 6.18 1.72 1.44
N ASP A 420 5.66 1.14 0.36
CA ASP A 420 4.95 1.90 -0.67
C ASP A 420 3.64 2.49 -0.13
N ALA A 421 2.82 1.73 0.59
CA ALA A 421 1.62 2.26 1.26
C ALA A 421 1.93 3.33 2.33
N ASP A 422 3.19 3.43 2.79
CA ASP A 422 3.63 4.48 3.69
C ASP A 422 4.03 5.79 2.98
N LEU A 423 4.53 5.71 1.74
CA LEU A 423 4.86 6.83 0.85
C LEU A 423 3.62 7.31 0.05
N SER A 424 2.85 6.33 -0.43
CA SER A 424 1.72 6.41 -1.35
C SER A 424 0.37 6.00 -0.70
N PRO A 425 0.03 6.45 0.53
CA PRO A 425 -1.11 5.92 1.29
C PRO A 425 -2.46 6.12 0.59
N ASP A 426 -2.54 7.08 -0.31
CA ASP A 426 -3.73 7.47 -1.08
C ASP A 426 -3.96 6.63 -2.35
N VAL A 427 -3.05 5.69 -2.67
CA VAL A 427 -3.13 4.82 -3.84
C VAL A 427 -3.84 3.50 -3.50
N GLY A 428 -5.08 3.36 -3.98
CA GLY A 428 -5.88 2.15 -3.79
C GLY A 428 -5.27 0.88 -4.39
N ARG A 429 -4.43 0.99 -5.43
CA ARG A 429 -3.75 -0.16 -6.06
C ARG A 429 -2.78 -0.86 -5.11
N ILE A 430 -2.07 -0.11 -4.26
CA ILE A 430 -1.12 -0.69 -3.29
C ILE A 430 -1.88 -1.39 -2.16
N GLN A 431 -3.02 -0.80 -1.74
CA GLN A 431 -3.94 -1.45 -0.81
C GLN A 431 -4.52 -2.76 -1.41
N HIS A 432 -4.79 -2.81 -2.72
CA HIS A 432 -5.22 -4.04 -3.40
C HIS A 432 -4.15 -5.15 -3.38
N HIS A 433 -2.87 -4.81 -3.60
CA HIS A 433 -1.77 -5.78 -3.47
C HIS A 433 -1.68 -6.35 -2.04
N LEU A 434 -1.83 -5.50 -1.02
CA LEU A 434 -1.93 -5.93 0.38
C LEU A 434 -3.16 -6.83 0.63
N ALA A 435 -4.30 -6.56 -0.01
CA ALA A 435 -5.49 -7.42 0.06
C ALA A 435 -5.30 -8.82 -0.54
N VAL A 436 -4.46 -8.95 -1.58
CA VAL A 436 -4.07 -10.25 -2.15
C VAL A 436 -3.17 -11.02 -1.18
N LEU A 437 -2.21 -10.34 -0.56
CA LEU A 437 -1.22 -10.91 0.35
C LEU A 437 -1.70 -11.17 1.78
N ALA A 438 -2.78 -10.52 2.22
CA ALA A 438 -3.31 -10.66 3.58
C ALA A 438 -3.91 -12.05 3.91
N ARG A 439 -3.83 -13.04 3.02
CA ARG A 439 -4.25 -14.41 3.33
C ARG A 439 -3.35 -15.02 4.44
N PRO A 440 -3.89 -15.85 5.36
CA PRO A 440 -5.29 -16.29 5.48
C PRO A 440 -6.19 -15.35 6.30
N ASP A 441 -5.75 -14.14 6.62
CA ASP A 441 -6.50 -13.15 7.41
C ASP A 441 -7.58 -12.46 6.56
N VAL A 442 -8.74 -13.11 6.46
CA VAL A 442 -9.86 -12.65 5.62
C VAL A 442 -10.52 -11.35 6.10
N LEU A 443 -10.28 -10.93 7.35
CA LEU A 443 -10.71 -9.62 7.83
C LEU A 443 -9.80 -8.53 7.24
N ALA A 444 -8.49 -8.72 7.30
CA ALA A 444 -7.53 -7.85 6.63
C ALA A 444 -7.75 -7.83 5.11
N GLN A 445 -8.09 -8.97 4.47
CA GLN A 445 -8.46 -8.98 3.05
C GLN A 445 -9.68 -8.08 2.76
N LEU A 446 -10.75 -8.19 3.54
CA LEU A 446 -11.95 -7.35 3.38
C LEU A 446 -11.61 -5.87 3.55
N PHE A 447 -10.86 -5.52 4.59
CA PHE A 447 -10.40 -4.16 4.85
C PHE A 447 -9.57 -3.61 3.68
N TYR A 448 -8.55 -4.32 3.23
CA TYR A 448 -7.67 -3.82 2.17
C TYR A 448 -8.38 -3.73 0.81
N TYR A 449 -9.26 -4.67 0.44
CA TYR A 449 -10.07 -4.55 -0.78
C TYR A 449 -11.08 -3.39 -0.71
N THR A 450 -11.71 -3.15 0.44
CA THR A 450 -12.66 -2.04 0.59
C THR A 450 -11.94 -0.69 0.66
N LYS A 451 -10.80 -0.60 1.36
CA LYS A 451 -9.91 0.58 1.35
C LYS A 451 -9.39 0.89 -0.05
N ALA A 452 -9.00 -0.11 -0.84
CA ALA A 452 -8.58 0.06 -2.24
C ALA A 452 -9.63 0.77 -3.10
N LEU A 453 -10.92 0.65 -2.77
CA LEU A 453 -12.03 1.29 -3.46
C LEU A 453 -12.39 2.69 -2.93
N VAL A 454 -11.94 3.07 -1.72
CA VAL A 454 -12.27 4.39 -1.11
C VAL A 454 -11.05 5.24 -0.78
N CYS A 455 -9.86 4.85 -1.23
CA CYS A 455 -8.67 5.71 -1.35
C CYS A 455 -8.93 6.91 -2.28
N VAL A 456 -8.16 8.00 -2.12
CA VAL A 456 -8.27 9.22 -2.96
C VAL A 456 -8.00 8.93 -4.43
N ARG A 457 -7.03 8.06 -4.71
CA ARG A 457 -6.81 7.43 -6.02
C ARG A 457 -7.33 5.99 -5.95
N PRO A 458 -8.65 5.75 -6.12
CA PRO A 458 -9.24 4.43 -5.96
C PRO A 458 -8.80 3.47 -7.07
N PHE A 459 -8.92 2.16 -6.83
CA PHE A 459 -8.55 1.12 -7.79
C PHE A 459 -9.77 0.23 -8.13
N PRO A 460 -10.58 0.59 -9.15
CA PRO A 460 -11.84 -0.09 -9.47
C PRO A 460 -11.74 -1.60 -9.65
N ASN A 461 -10.60 -2.11 -10.15
CA ASN A 461 -10.35 -3.54 -10.36
C ASN A 461 -10.42 -4.37 -9.07
N ALA A 462 -10.31 -3.75 -7.89
CA ALA A 462 -10.56 -4.42 -6.61
C ALA A 462 -12.01 -4.95 -6.48
N ARG A 463 -12.96 -4.47 -7.28
CA ARG A 463 -14.35 -4.96 -7.34
C ARG A 463 -14.43 -6.43 -7.80
N GLU A 464 -13.62 -6.83 -8.78
CA GLU A 464 -13.59 -8.23 -9.22
C GLU A 464 -12.90 -9.13 -8.16
N SER A 465 -11.83 -8.64 -7.53
CA SER A 465 -11.14 -9.38 -6.48
C SER A 465 -11.96 -9.56 -5.20
N ILE A 466 -12.76 -8.57 -4.78
CA ILE A 466 -13.64 -8.67 -3.61
C ILE A 466 -14.84 -9.60 -3.87
N ILE A 467 -15.35 -9.68 -5.11
CA ILE A 467 -16.36 -10.68 -5.49
C ILE A 467 -15.85 -12.11 -5.29
N LEU A 468 -14.57 -12.39 -5.57
CA LEU A 468 -13.96 -13.68 -5.28
C LEU A 468 -13.90 -13.96 -3.76
N LEU A 469 -13.63 -12.97 -2.93
CA LEU A 469 -13.70 -13.10 -1.46
C LEU A 469 -15.14 -13.42 -1.01
N PHE A 470 -16.13 -12.64 -1.45
CA PHE A 470 -17.55 -12.86 -1.16
C PHE A 470 -18.06 -14.25 -1.60
N SER A 471 -17.51 -14.80 -2.69
CA SER A 471 -17.87 -16.13 -3.19
C SER A 471 -17.49 -17.27 -2.21
N GLY A 472 -16.40 -17.10 -1.46
CA GLY A 472 -15.84 -18.14 -0.59
C GLY A 472 -16.61 -18.38 0.71
N PHE A 473 -17.34 -17.37 1.21
CA PHE A 473 -18.00 -17.41 2.53
C PHE A 473 -19.53 -17.60 2.47
N ARG A 474 -20.05 -18.03 1.32
CA ARG A 474 -21.47 -18.40 1.15
C ARG A 474 -21.82 -19.59 2.07
N GLY A 475 -22.50 -19.30 3.18
CA GLY A 475 -22.93 -20.29 4.17
C GLY A 475 -21.98 -20.51 5.36
N GLN A 476 -20.87 -19.77 5.45
CA GLN A 476 -19.98 -19.80 6.62
C GLN A 476 -20.11 -18.48 7.39
N GLN A 477 -20.84 -18.47 8.50
CA GLN A 477 -21.28 -17.24 9.19
C GLN A 477 -21.21 -17.33 10.72
N TYR A 478 -20.38 -18.25 11.24
CA TYR A 478 -20.30 -18.61 12.67
C TYR A 478 -19.24 -17.82 13.46
N THR A 479 -18.29 -17.21 12.74
CA THR A 479 -17.22 -16.35 13.26
C THR A 479 -17.31 -14.97 12.62
N LEU A 480 -16.70 -13.97 13.26
CA LEU A 480 -16.94 -12.55 12.97
C LEU A 480 -16.64 -12.17 11.51
N ALA A 481 -15.43 -12.45 11.02
CA ALA A 481 -15.02 -12.00 9.69
C ALA A 481 -15.87 -12.64 8.56
N PRO A 482 -16.14 -13.96 8.53
CA PRO A 482 -17.08 -14.53 7.57
C PRO A 482 -18.52 -13.97 7.66
N ALA A 483 -19.03 -13.67 8.85
CA ALA A 483 -20.34 -13.04 9.02
C ALA A 483 -20.37 -11.59 8.49
N LEU A 484 -19.30 -10.82 8.72
CA LEU A 484 -19.11 -9.48 8.17
C LEU A 484 -18.99 -9.52 6.64
N ILE A 485 -18.14 -10.41 6.09
CA ILE A 485 -17.97 -10.62 4.63
C ILE A 485 -19.30 -11.01 3.97
N ALA A 486 -20.09 -11.89 4.59
CA ALA A 486 -21.42 -12.25 4.09
C ALA A 486 -22.39 -11.06 4.09
N THR A 487 -22.34 -10.19 5.10
CA THR A 487 -23.17 -8.98 5.19
C THR A 487 -22.76 -7.96 4.13
N HIS A 488 -21.46 -7.68 3.98
CA HIS A 488 -20.93 -6.82 2.91
C HIS A 488 -21.27 -7.36 1.53
N SER A 489 -21.21 -8.68 1.31
CA SER A 489 -21.62 -9.30 0.05
C SER A 489 -23.06 -8.94 -0.35
N VAL A 490 -24.00 -8.90 0.61
CA VAL A 490 -25.41 -8.53 0.34
C VAL A 490 -25.59 -7.00 0.16
N ILE A 491 -24.79 -6.16 0.82
CA ILE A 491 -24.80 -4.71 0.58
C ILE A 491 -24.23 -4.38 -0.81
N PHE A 492 -23.07 -4.95 -1.15
CA PHE A 492 -22.33 -4.73 -2.40
C PHE A 492 -23.13 -5.24 -3.62
N ASN A 493 -23.63 -6.47 -3.55
CA ASN A 493 -24.42 -7.07 -4.64
C ASN A 493 -25.91 -6.67 -4.62
N LYS A 494 -26.30 -5.66 -3.81
CA LYS A 494 -27.68 -5.11 -3.74
C LYS A 494 -28.75 -6.20 -3.54
N GLY A 495 -28.49 -7.14 -2.64
CA GLY A 495 -29.43 -8.24 -2.30
C GLY A 495 -30.69 -7.75 -1.59
N SER A 496 -31.59 -8.64 -1.16
CA SER A 496 -32.88 -8.20 -0.61
C SER A 496 -32.78 -7.59 0.80
N PRO A 497 -33.73 -6.71 1.23
CA PRO A 497 -33.72 -6.13 2.57
C PRO A 497 -33.74 -7.20 3.67
N THR A 498 -34.55 -8.26 3.49
CA THR A 498 -34.65 -9.38 4.42
C THR A 498 -33.34 -10.16 4.54
N GLN A 499 -32.60 -10.32 3.44
CA GLN A 499 -31.27 -10.93 3.47
C GLN A 499 -30.27 -10.05 4.24
N PHE A 500 -30.29 -8.73 4.00
CA PHE A 500 -29.44 -7.79 4.73
C PHE A 500 -29.70 -7.86 6.24
N VAL A 501 -30.95 -7.69 6.68
CA VAL A 501 -31.33 -7.71 8.10
C VAL A 501 -30.94 -9.03 8.77
N THR A 502 -31.18 -10.17 8.11
CA THR A 502 -30.84 -11.50 8.65
C THR A 502 -29.33 -11.66 8.88
N LEU A 503 -28.50 -11.23 7.91
CA LEU A 503 -27.05 -11.36 8.01
C LEU A 503 -26.44 -10.35 8.98
N ALA A 504 -26.90 -9.09 8.92
CA ALA A 504 -26.43 -8.02 9.78
C ALA A 504 -26.72 -8.30 11.26
N ASN A 505 -27.93 -8.74 11.63
CA ASN A 505 -28.23 -9.09 13.02
C ASN A 505 -27.38 -10.28 13.51
N ASN A 506 -27.13 -11.30 12.68
CA ASN A 506 -26.23 -12.40 13.04
C ASN A 506 -24.77 -11.91 13.24
N TYR A 507 -24.28 -11.04 12.35
CA TYR A 507 -22.96 -10.41 12.49
C TYR A 507 -22.86 -9.55 13.76
N LEU A 508 -23.86 -8.71 14.06
CA LEU A 508 -23.89 -7.84 15.23
C LEU A 508 -23.92 -8.65 16.54
N ALA A 509 -24.71 -9.73 16.60
CA ALA A 509 -24.71 -10.65 17.73
C ALA A 509 -23.34 -11.35 17.94
N ILE A 510 -22.64 -11.69 16.85
CA ILE A 510 -21.28 -12.24 16.91
C ILE A 510 -20.25 -11.17 17.33
N LEU A 511 -20.36 -9.93 16.83
CA LEU A 511 -19.51 -8.81 17.26
C LEU A 511 -19.64 -8.57 18.76
N ARG A 512 -20.88 -8.46 19.28
CA ARG A 512 -21.14 -8.26 20.70
C ARG A 512 -20.56 -9.39 21.56
N ARG A 513 -20.52 -10.63 21.06
CA ARG A 513 -19.92 -11.78 21.74
C ARG A 513 -18.38 -11.74 21.74
N ASP A 514 -17.78 -11.35 20.62
CA ASP A 514 -16.35 -11.60 20.35
C ASP A 514 -15.45 -10.35 20.41
N ILE A 515 -15.95 -9.13 20.70
CA ILE A 515 -15.08 -7.93 20.94
C ILE A 515 -13.90 -8.21 21.89
N PRO A 516 -14.07 -8.86 23.06
CA PRO A 516 -12.95 -9.18 23.98
C PRO A 516 -11.94 -10.22 23.44
N ARG A 517 -12.08 -10.64 22.19
CA ARG A 517 -11.20 -11.56 21.46
C ARG A 517 -10.75 -11.01 20.12
N LEU A 518 -11.36 -9.91 19.68
CA LEU A 518 -11.13 -9.26 18.40
C LEU A 518 -9.68 -8.83 18.31
N ASP A 519 -9.25 -7.93 19.18
CA ASP A 519 -8.11 -7.10 18.84
C ASP A 519 -6.75 -7.61 19.33
N ARG A 520 -6.44 -8.86 19.01
CA ARG A 520 -5.17 -9.53 19.35
C ARG A 520 -3.92 -8.88 18.74
N LYS A 521 -4.09 -7.90 17.85
CA LYS A 521 -3.02 -7.16 17.14
C LYS A 521 -3.11 -5.62 17.29
N GLY A 522 -4.20 -5.06 17.82
CA GLY A 522 -4.44 -3.61 17.89
C GLY A 522 -4.86 -2.95 16.57
N GLN A 523 -5.55 -3.70 15.69
CA GLN A 523 -5.93 -3.34 14.32
C GLN A 523 -7.32 -3.89 13.89
N GLU A 524 -7.82 -4.98 14.46
CA GLU A 524 -9.01 -5.68 13.92
C GLU A 524 -10.29 -4.85 14.08
N GLY A 525 -10.41 -4.04 15.14
CA GLY A 525 -11.50 -3.06 15.27
C GLY A 525 -11.50 -1.98 14.18
N VAL A 526 -10.32 -1.60 13.69
CA VAL A 526 -10.14 -0.65 12.58
C VAL A 526 -10.60 -1.28 11.26
N PHE A 527 -10.23 -2.54 11.03
CA PHE A 527 -10.61 -3.29 9.82
C PHE A 527 -12.14 -3.46 9.71
N VAL A 528 -12.82 -3.77 10.82
CA VAL A 528 -14.28 -3.82 10.88
C VAL A 528 -14.91 -2.46 10.54
N MET A 529 -14.52 -1.40 11.25
CA MET A 529 -15.16 -0.10 11.11
C MET A 529 -14.85 0.59 9.77
N SER A 530 -13.62 0.48 9.28
CA SER A 530 -13.24 1.03 7.98
C SER A 530 -13.91 0.29 6.81
N SER A 531 -14.16 -1.02 6.92
CA SER A 531 -14.96 -1.76 5.93
C SER A 531 -16.41 -1.23 5.91
N ASN A 532 -17.00 -1.01 7.09
CA ASN A 532 -18.33 -0.42 7.23
C ASN A 532 -18.41 0.99 6.62
N PHE A 533 -17.40 1.86 6.82
CA PHE A 533 -17.37 3.19 6.20
C PHE A 533 -17.27 3.13 4.68
N ALA A 534 -16.52 2.17 4.13
CA ALA A 534 -16.51 1.94 2.69
C ALA A 534 -17.91 1.57 2.15
N ALA A 535 -18.75 0.88 2.94
CA ALA A 535 -20.14 0.61 2.56
C ALA A 535 -21.04 1.87 2.59
N ILE A 536 -20.83 2.80 3.53
CA ILE A 536 -21.47 4.14 3.51
C ILE A 536 -21.10 4.87 2.22
N LEU A 537 -19.80 4.90 1.89
CA LEU A 537 -19.25 5.45 0.65
C LEU A 537 -19.53 4.57 -0.60
N GLN A 538 -20.43 3.58 -0.48
CA GLN A 538 -20.91 2.71 -1.56
C GLN A 538 -19.78 1.99 -2.33
N TYR A 539 -18.64 1.77 -1.69
CA TYR A 539 -17.42 1.21 -2.26
C TYR A 539 -16.86 2.02 -3.45
N GLY A 540 -16.88 3.35 -3.32
CA GLY A 540 -16.21 4.25 -4.27
C GLY A 540 -16.92 4.43 -5.61
N GLU A 541 -18.26 4.31 -5.64
CA GLU A 541 -19.07 4.69 -6.81
C GLU A 541 -18.92 6.21 -7.06
N PRO A 542 -18.32 6.66 -8.18
CA PRO A 542 -17.99 8.08 -8.37
C PRO A 542 -19.23 8.98 -8.53
N GLU A 543 -20.36 8.40 -8.94
CA GLU A 543 -21.64 9.10 -9.16
C GLU A 543 -22.44 9.33 -7.86
N ARG A 544 -21.83 9.27 -6.67
CA ARG A 544 -22.54 9.32 -5.38
C ARG A 544 -22.16 10.53 -4.54
N VAL A 545 -23.18 11.22 -4.02
CA VAL A 545 -23.06 12.47 -3.24
C VAL A 545 -21.96 12.43 -2.18
N MET A 546 -21.98 11.44 -1.27
CA MET A 546 -20.94 11.34 -0.23
C MET A 546 -19.53 11.04 -0.77
N ALA A 547 -19.39 10.36 -1.92
CA ALA A 547 -18.10 10.14 -2.55
C ALA A 547 -17.59 11.41 -3.26
N MET A 548 -18.49 12.18 -3.90
CA MET A 548 -18.18 13.49 -4.47
C MET A 548 -17.77 14.49 -3.38
N GLU A 549 -18.49 14.54 -2.26
CA GLU A 549 -18.24 15.47 -1.15
C GLU A 549 -16.81 15.34 -0.61
N PHE A 550 -16.40 14.12 -0.23
CA PHE A 550 -15.03 13.85 0.22
C PHE A 550 -13.96 13.90 -0.90
N SER A 551 -14.35 14.08 -2.16
CA SER A 551 -13.43 14.27 -3.30
C SER A 551 -13.16 15.76 -3.61
N GLN A 552 -13.77 16.71 -2.89
CA GLN A 552 -13.59 18.15 -3.11
C GLN A 552 -12.27 18.66 -2.51
N THR A 553 -11.17 18.46 -3.22
CA THR A 553 -9.79 18.84 -2.86
C THR A 553 -9.51 20.35 -2.71
N GLN A 554 -10.53 21.21 -2.75
CA GLN A 554 -10.39 22.67 -2.73
C GLN A 554 -10.49 23.29 -1.31
N HIS A 555 -10.84 22.51 -0.29
CA HIS A 555 -11.06 23.01 1.06
C HIS A 555 -9.91 22.66 2.01
N THR A 556 -9.50 23.64 2.82
CA THR A 556 -8.69 23.42 4.03
C THR A 556 -9.58 22.92 5.17
N ALA A 557 -8.99 22.26 6.16
CA ALA A 557 -9.71 21.79 7.35
C ALA A 557 -10.36 22.96 8.11
N GLU A 558 -9.70 24.12 8.13
CA GLU A 558 -10.19 25.38 8.67
C GLU A 558 -11.44 25.86 7.91
N THR A 559 -11.38 25.97 6.58
CA THR A 559 -12.54 26.42 5.78
C THR A 559 -13.72 25.44 5.83
N ALA A 560 -13.46 24.13 5.89
CA ALA A 560 -14.51 23.13 6.06
C ALA A 560 -15.18 23.27 7.44
N TYR A 561 -14.39 23.49 8.49
CA TYR A 561 -14.87 23.73 9.85
C TYR A 561 -15.65 25.06 9.99
N GLU A 562 -15.24 26.13 9.32
CA GLU A 562 -15.97 27.41 9.30
C GLU A 562 -17.33 27.28 8.59
N LEU A 563 -17.38 26.59 7.44
CA LEU A 563 -18.63 26.25 6.75
C LEU A 563 -19.53 25.37 7.65
N ALA A 564 -18.93 24.43 8.37
CA ALA A 564 -19.63 23.55 9.30
C ALA A 564 -20.28 24.32 10.46
N LEU A 565 -19.57 25.25 11.09
CA LEU A 565 -20.14 26.14 12.11
C LEU A 565 -21.28 27.02 11.56
N HIS A 566 -21.16 27.49 10.32
CA HIS A 566 -22.15 28.37 9.71
C HIS A 566 -23.50 27.69 9.44
N TRP A 567 -23.54 26.41 9.02
CA TRP A 567 -24.84 25.74 8.86
C TRP A 567 -25.43 25.33 10.20
N THR A 568 -24.64 24.77 11.13
CA THR A 568 -25.19 24.31 12.43
C THR A 568 -25.69 25.46 13.31
N GLY A 569 -25.18 26.67 13.10
CA GLY A 569 -25.65 27.88 13.81
C GLY A 569 -26.85 28.60 13.16
N ASN A 570 -27.13 28.37 11.87
CA ASN A 570 -28.22 29.03 11.14
C ASN A 570 -29.43 28.11 10.87
N ASP A 571 -29.24 26.79 10.91
CA ASP A 571 -30.31 25.82 10.72
C ASP A 571 -31.24 25.80 11.95
N ASN A 572 -32.35 26.55 11.85
CA ASN A 572 -33.45 26.48 12.82
C ASN A 572 -33.82 25.00 13.02
N THR A 573 -33.91 24.57 14.28
CA THR A 573 -34.08 23.15 14.64
C THR A 573 -35.53 22.67 14.41
N GLU A 574 -35.99 22.73 13.16
CA GLU A 574 -37.18 22.02 12.72
C GLU A 574 -36.90 20.53 12.84
N MET A 575 -37.61 19.86 13.74
CA MET A 575 -37.50 18.41 13.91
C MET A 575 -37.73 17.73 12.57
N ILE A 576 -36.82 16.84 12.16
CA ILE A 576 -37.08 15.91 11.06
C ILE A 576 -38.16 14.94 11.54
N HIS A 577 -39.44 15.31 11.35
CA HIS A 577 -40.59 14.57 11.89
C HIS A 577 -40.70 13.13 11.35
N ASN A 578 -40.03 12.82 10.23
CA ASN A 578 -39.88 11.47 9.71
C ASN A 578 -38.46 11.24 9.13
N PRO A 579 -37.45 10.89 9.97
CA PRO A 579 -36.07 10.72 9.51
C PRO A 579 -35.93 9.63 8.45
N ALA A 580 -36.73 8.56 8.54
CA ALA A 580 -36.70 7.44 7.61
C ALA A 580 -37.07 7.84 6.17
N GLU A 581 -38.00 8.79 6.01
CA GLU A 581 -38.46 9.28 4.71
C GLU A 581 -37.45 10.24 4.08
N VAL A 582 -36.92 11.19 4.85
CA VAL A 582 -35.86 12.10 4.35
C VAL A 582 -34.62 11.31 3.92
N ILE A 583 -34.22 10.32 4.73
CA ILE A 583 -33.09 9.44 4.41
C ILE A 583 -33.37 8.56 3.18
N SER A 584 -34.59 8.06 2.99
CA SER A 584 -34.93 7.26 1.80
C SER A 584 -35.01 8.05 0.50
N GLN A 585 -35.22 9.37 0.59
CA GLN A 585 -35.16 10.29 -0.55
C GLN A 585 -33.73 10.77 -0.85
N ALA A 586 -32.88 10.95 0.17
CA ALA A 586 -31.52 11.47 0.01
C ALA A 586 -30.44 10.41 -0.26
N LEU A 587 -30.58 9.20 0.32
CA LEU A 587 -29.56 8.15 0.25
C LEU A 587 -30.00 6.94 -0.59
N SER A 588 -29.02 6.31 -1.25
CA SER A 588 -29.23 5.02 -1.89
C SER A 588 -29.42 3.92 -0.84
N GLU A 589 -30.12 2.84 -1.19
CA GLU A 589 -30.30 1.71 -0.30
C GLU A 589 -28.96 1.09 0.16
N THR A 590 -27.94 1.08 -0.72
CA THR A 590 -26.57 0.65 -0.36
C THR A 590 -25.98 1.52 0.75
N ALA A 591 -26.12 2.86 0.65
CA ALA A 591 -25.66 3.79 1.67
C ALA A 591 -26.44 3.66 2.99
N ILE A 592 -27.77 3.52 2.93
CA ILE A 592 -28.62 3.34 4.13
C ILE A 592 -28.22 2.07 4.87
N ARG A 593 -28.06 0.95 4.18
CA ARG A 593 -27.65 -0.33 4.77
C ARG A 593 -26.21 -0.28 5.31
N GLY A 594 -25.29 0.36 4.59
CA GLY A 594 -23.91 0.58 5.06
C GLY A 594 -23.86 1.44 6.33
N SER A 595 -24.67 2.50 6.39
CA SER A 595 -24.76 3.40 7.54
C SER A 595 -25.38 2.72 8.75
N ALA A 596 -26.45 1.94 8.54
CA ALA A 596 -27.02 1.12 9.61
C ALA A 596 -26.00 0.11 10.14
N LEU A 597 -25.31 -0.64 9.27
CA LEU A 597 -24.28 -1.58 9.69
C LEU A 597 -23.15 -0.89 10.47
N ALA A 598 -22.66 0.24 9.99
CA ALA A 598 -21.63 1.03 10.66
C ALA A 598 -22.06 1.52 12.05
N PHE A 599 -23.20 2.19 12.14
CA PHE A 599 -23.63 2.84 13.38
C PHE A 599 -24.18 1.86 14.42
N HIS A 600 -24.76 0.72 14.02
CA HIS A 600 -25.03 -0.39 14.94
C HIS A 600 -23.75 -1.10 15.39
N SER A 601 -22.72 -1.24 14.53
CA SER A 601 -21.41 -1.76 14.97
C SER A 601 -20.76 -0.83 15.99
N LEU A 602 -20.74 0.48 15.72
CA LEU A 602 -20.25 1.50 16.65
C LEU A 602 -21.04 1.50 17.97
N SER A 603 -22.37 1.39 17.89
CA SER A 603 -23.26 1.26 19.06
C SER A 603 -22.85 0.10 19.96
N ILE A 604 -22.42 -1.03 19.39
CA ILE A 604 -21.88 -2.18 20.14
C ILE A 604 -20.46 -1.90 20.66
N PHE A 605 -19.55 -1.35 19.84
CA PHE A 605 -18.20 -0.99 20.30
C PHE A 605 -18.21 -0.06 21.53
N LEU A 606 -19.13 0.92 21.56
CA LEU A 606 -19.27 1.87 22.67
C LEU A 606 -19.75 1.23 23.99
N ASP A 607 -20.42 0.08 23.96
CA ASP A 607 -20.79 -0.66 25.18
C ASP A 607 -19.55 -1.29 25.86
N TYR A 608 -18.51 -1.59 25.09
CA TYR A 608 -17.24 -2.18 25.53
C TYR A 608 -16.19 -1.11 25.86
N TRP A 609 -16.61 0.02 26.41
CA TRP A 609 -15.75 1.16 26.77
C TRP A 609 -14.58 0.81 27.69
N ASN A 610 -14.70 -0.28 28.47
CA ASN A 610 -13.70 -0.80 29.38
C ASN A 610 -12.79 -1.88 28.76
N ASP A 611 -13.04 -2.32 27.53
CA ASP A 611 -12.22 -3.29 26.81
C ASP A 611 -11.34 -2.56 25.78
N GLN A 612 -10.03 -2.68 25.92
CA GLN A 612 -9.06 -2.04 25.01
C GLN A 612 -9.24 -2.51 23.57
N SER A 613 -9.77 -3.72 23.34
CA SER A 613 -10.08 -4.27 22.02
C SER A 613 -11.13 -3.48 21.24
N ALA A 614 -11.92 -2.65 21.93
CA ALA A 614 -12.91 -1.77 21.29
C ALA A 614 -12.31 -0.43 20.85
N HIS A 615 -11.25 0.05 21.53
CA HIS A 615 -10.83 1.45 21.44
C HIS A 615 -10.34 1.89 20.06
N PRO A 616 -9.52 1.13 19.31
CA PRO A 616 -9.11 1.53 17.96
C PRO A 616 -10.30 1.68 17.00
N GLY A 617 -11.30 0.80 17.13
CA GLY A 617 -12.57 0.91 16.39
C GLY A 617 -13.35 2.17 16.75
N ILE A 618 -13.44 2.51 18.04
CA ILE A 618 -14.12 3.74 18.50
C ILE A 618 -13.40 4.99 18.01
N HIS A 619 -12.07 5.09 18.17
CA HIS A 619 -11.29 6.25 17.70
C HIS A 619 -11.41 6.44 16.18
N THR A 620 -11.27 5.37 15.39
CA THR A 620 -11.50 5.40 13.93
C THR A 620 -12.90 5.91 13.58
N SER A 621 -13.92 5.55 14.39
CA SER A 621 -15.31 5.95 14.17
C SER A 621 -15.59 7.40 14.57
N LEU A 622 -15.03 7.88 15.67
CA LEU A 622 -15.12 9.29 16.05
C LEU A 622 -14.37 10.18 15.06
N ALA A 623 -13.25 9.71 14.49
CA ALA A 623 -12.56 10.39 13.41
C ALA A 623 -13.42 10.47 12.13
N PHE A 624 -14.09 9.38 11.74
CA PHE A 624 -15.03 9.38 10.62
C PHE A 624 -16.23 10.32 10.86
N ILE A 625 -16.81 10.32 12.07
CA ILE A 625 -17.92 11.23 12.43
C ILE A 625 -17.47 12.70 12.46
N TRP A 626 -16.25 12.99 12.91
CA TRP A 626 -15.68 14.34 12.78
C TRP A 626 -15.50 14.76 11.32
N CYS A 627 -15.00 13.85 10.47
CA CYS A 627 -14.86 14.11 9.04
C CYS A 627 -16.23 14.33 8.36
N LEU A 628 -17.28 13.60 8.76
CA LEU A 628 -18.65 13.90 8.36
C LEU A 628 -19.09 15.29 8.84
N ALA A 629 -18.90 15.62 10.12
CA ALA A 629 -19.37 16.87 10.71
C ALA A 629 -18.82 18.13 10.03
N ILE A 630 -17.59 18.08 9.49
CA ILE A 630 -16.99 19.16 8.70
C ILE A 630 -17.38 19.18 7.21
N HIS A 631 -18.19 18.22 6.73
CA HIS A 631 -18.75 18.15 5.38
C HIS A 631 -20.30 18.14 5.45
N PRO A 632 -20.95 19.32 5.44
CA PRO A 632 -22.36 19.49 5.82
C PRO A 632 -23.33 18.57 5.08
N LEU A 633 -23.14 18.38 3.77
CA LEU A 633 -24.05 17.59 2.92
C LEU A 633 -23.98 16.09 3.23
N ALA A 634 -22.82 15.59 3.66
CA ALA A 634 -22.67 14.22 4.12
C ALA A 634 -23.23 14.04 5.55
N MET A 635 -23.11 15.06 6.40
CA MET A 635 -23.57 14.99 7.80
C MET A 635 -25.10 14.98 7.93
N GLN A 636 -25.80 15.89 7.23
CA GLN A 636 -27.26 16.02 7.29
C GLN A 636 -28.00 14.72 6.90
N GLN A 637 -27.39 13.90 6.05
CA GLN A 637 -27.94 12.62 5.59
C GLN A 637 -27.75 11.48 6.61
N LEU A 638 -26.85 11.65 7.60
CA LEU A 638 -26.44 10.60 8.53
C LEU A 638 -26.64 10.94 10.01
N GLU A 639 -26.82 12.22 10.35
CA GLU A 639 -27.02 12.68 11.73
C GLU A 639 -28.14 11.95 12.52
N PRO A 640 -29.25 11.46 11.91
CA PRO A 640 -30.26 10.69 12.65
C PRO A 640 -29.86 9.24 12.93
N MET A 641 -28.84 8.70 12.26
CA MET A 641 -28.39 7.31 12.40
C MET A 641 -27.25 7.14 13.41
N ILE A 642 -26.55 8.22 13.74
CA ILE A 642 -25.39 8.21 14.65
C ILE A 642 -25.84 7.97 16.10
N PRO A 643 -25.19 7.08 16.88
CA PRO A 643 -25.62 6.70 18.22
C PRO A 643 -25.18 7.72 19.30
N TRP A 644 -25.59 8.98 19.15
CA TRP A 644 -25.13 10.13 19.95
C TRP A 644 -25.14 9.92 21.47
N LEU A 645 -26.21 9.33 22.02
CA LEU A 645 -26.32 9.07 23.46
C LEU A 645 -25.24 8.10 23.96
N LYS A 646 -24.90 7.06 23.19
CA LYS A 646 -23.80 6.13 23.51
C LYS A 646 -22.44 6.79 23.34
N ILE A 647 -22.27 7.70 22.38
CA ILE A 647 -21.06 8.51 22.23
C ILE A 647 -20.84 9.39 23.47
N VAL A 648 -21.88 10.08 23.95
CA VAL A 648 -21.83 10.89 25.19
C VAL A 648 -21.50 10.03 26.41
N GLN A 649 -22.17 8.88 26.56
CA GLN A 649 -21.90 7.93 27.65
C GLN A 649 -20.43 7.44 27.64
N TYR A 650 -19.92 7.01 26.49
CA TYR A 650 -18.51 6.62 26.33
C TYR A 650 -17.56 7.76 26.67
N LEU A 651 -17.77 8.96 26.10
CA LEU A 651 -16.88 10.10 26.33
C LEU A 651 -16.82 10.50 27.82
N ASN A 652 -17.94 10.40 28.54
CA ASN A 652 -17.96 10.66 29.99
C ASN A 652 -17.20 9.59 30.81
N THR A 653 -17.09 8.32 30.37
CA THR A 653 -16.25 7.31 31.05
C THR A 653 -14.76 7.46 30.75
N GLN A 654 -14.37 8.22 29.73
CA GLN A 654 -12.95 8.39 29.33
C GLN A 654 -12.15 9.37 30.21
N PHE A 655 -12.80 10.15 31.08
CA PHE A 655 -12.13 11.11 31.97
C PHE A 655 -11.47 10.40 33.17
N LEU A 656 -10.20 10.05 33.03
CA LEU A 656 -9.37 9.48 34.10
C LEU A 656 -8.39 10.53 34.68
N PRO A 657 -7.74 10.30 35.84
CA PRO A 657 -6.84 11.26 36.49
C PRO A 657 -5.62 11.70 35.66
N ASP A 658 -5.28 10.98 34.58
CA ASP A 658 -4.20 11.30 33.64
C ASP A 658 -4.64 12.19 32.46
N THR A 659 -5.90 12.65 32.45
CA THR A 659 -6.50 13.45 31.37
C THR A 659 -6.03 14.91 31.40
N ASN A 660 -5.30 15.33 30.38
CA ASN A 660 -4.91 16.72 30.16
C ASN A 660 -6.07 17.50 29.51
N LEU A 661 -6.80 18.27 30.33
CA LEU A 661 -7.94 19.08 29.89
C LEU A 661 -7.56 20.19 28.90
N GLU A 662 -6.34 20.74 28.98
CA GLU A 662 -5.87 21.73 27.99
C GLU A 662 -5.65 21.09 26.62
N ALA A 663 -5.06 19.89 26.58
CA ALA A 663 -4.75 19.21 25.33
C ALA A 663 -6.02 18.87 24.52
N ILE A 664 -7.09 18.43 25.19
CA ILE A 664 -8.36 18.10 24.54
C ILE A 664 -9.18 19.34 24.14
N ALA A 665 -8.85 20.52 24.68
CA ALA A 665 -9.53 21.79 24.39
C ALA A 665 -8.87 22.61 23.26
N ARG A 666 -7.77 22.13 22.66
CA ARG A 666 -7.08 22.81 21.55
C ARG A 666 -7.79 22.64 20.22
N ASN A 667 -7.73 23.65 19.35
CA ASN A 667 -8.18 23.52 17.96
C ASN A 667 -7.24 22.66 17.10
N SER A 668 -5.95 22.59 17.46
CA SER A 668 -4.97 21.69 16.83
C SER A 668 -5.18 20.23 17.24
N TYR A 669 -4.68 19.29 16.44
CA TYR A 669 -4.62 17.88 16.79
C TYR A 669 -3.91 17.66 18.15
N PRO A 670 -4.36 16.72 19.02
CA PRO A 670 -3.87 16.61 20.39
C PRO A 670 -2.55 15.81 20.46
N GLU A 671 -1.43 16.53 20.43
CA GLU A 671 -0.11 15.97 20.75
C GLU A 671 0.17 16.13 22.26
N LEU A 672 0.42 15.00 22.95
CA LEU A 672 0.59 14.97 24.42
C LEU A 672 2.06 15.16 24.88
N GLY A 673 3.04 14.90 24.02
CA GLY A 673 4.46 14.93 24.39
C GLY A 673 4.91 13.71 25.20
N ASP A 674 5.80 13.93 26.17
CA ASP A 674 6.24 12.97 27.20
C ASP A 674 6.79 11.61 26.71
N GLY A 675 7.28 11.54 25.46
CA GLY A 675 7.78 10.28 24.88
C GLY A 675 6.67 9.27 24.52
N LEU A 676 5.40 9.68 24.58
CA LEU A 676 4.28 8.90 24.06
C LEU A 676 4.33 8.84 22.52
N PRO A 677 3.81 7.78 21.89
CA PRO A 677 3.81 7.66 20.44
C PRO A 677 2.93 8.75 19.80
N ARG A 678 3.51 9.51 18.87
CA ARG A 678 2.81 10.57 18.11
C ARG A 678 1.71 9.96 17.22
N GLN A 679 2.08 8.93 16.47
CA GLN A 679 1.16 8.13 15.65
C GLN A 679 0.79 6.81 16.34
N LEU A 680 -0.48 6.42 16.26
CA LEU A 680 -1.02 5.14 16.72
C LEU A 680 -1.13 4.14 15.56
N PRO A 681 -1.24 2.82 15.82
CA PRO A 681 -1.37 1.81 14.76
C PRO A 681 -2.50 2.10 13.76
N GLU A 682 -3.66 2.55 14.25
CA GLU A 682 -4.81 2.89 13.41
C GLU A 682 -4.57 4.07 12.46
N ASP A 683 -3.63 4.97 12.74
CA ASP A 683 -3.43 6.18 11.95
C ASP A 683 -2.96 5.85 10.52
N PHE A 684 -2.12 4.81 10.43
CA PHE A 684 -1.60 4.26 9.18
C PHE A 684 -2.71 3.60 8.34
N PHE A 685 -3.74 3.04 8.97
CA PHE A 685 -4.90 2.47 8.28
C PHE A 685 -5.93 3.53 7.88
N ILE A 686 -6.14 4.56 8.71
CA ILE A 686 -7.01 5.71 8.42
C ILE A 686 -6.49 6.54 7.24
N ARG A 687 -5.18 6.80 7.16
CA ARG A 687 -4.63 7.71 6.14
C ARG A 687 -4.83 7.22 4.71
N GLY A 688 -4.98 8.19 3.79
CA GLY A 688 -5.12 7.97 2.35
C GLY A 688 -6.52 7.55 1.88
N GLN A 689 -7.48 7.40 2.79
CA GLN A 689 -8.90 7.26 2.45
C GLN A 689 -9.47 8.65 2.10
N SER A 690 -10.44 8.71 1.18
CA SER A 690 -11.09 9.95 0.74
C SER A 690 -11.68 10.74 1.91
N TRP A 691 -12.37 10.07 2.83
CA TRP A 691 -12.96 10.70 4.02
C TRP A 691 -11.93 11.26 5.02
N SER A 692 -10.68 10.79 5.02
CA SER A 692 -9.70 11.14 6.07
C SER A 692 -8.76 12.30 5.72
N GLN A 693 -8.93 12.94 4.56
CA GLN A 693 -8.00 13.97 4.05
C GLN A 693 -7.88 15.20 4.96
N LEU A 694 -8.95 15.58 5.67
CA LEU A 694 -8.97 16.73 6.58
C LEU A 694 -8.81 16.35 8.07
N TYR A 695 -8.45 15.09 8.37
CA TYR A 695 -8.29 14.63 9.75
C TYR A 695 -6.89 14.92 10.35
N TYR A 696 -5.84 14.82 9.52
CA TYR A 696 -4.46 15.03 9.93
C TYR A 696 -3.88 16.30 9.31
N SER A 697 -2.97 16.97 10.02
CA SER A 697 -2.10 17.99 9.41
C SER A 697 -1.11 17.32 8.45
N ALA A 698 -0.72 18.01 7.37
CA ALA A 698 0.21 17.49 6.37
C ALA A 698 1.51 16.91 6.96
N THR A 699 2.03 17.52 8.04
CA THR A 699 3.27 17.13 8.73
C THR A 699 3.06 16.11 9.87
N PHE A 700 1.89 15.46 9.96
CA PHE A 700 1.57 14.51 11.05
C PHE A 700 2.36 13.21 10.97
N PHE A 701 2.62 12.71 9.76
CA PHE A 701 3.41 11.49 9.52
C PHE A 701 4.91 11.75 9.37
N ASP A 702 5.36 13.01 9.45
CA ASP A 702 6.78 13.37 9.43
C ASP A 702 7.53 12.69 10.57
N GLY A 703 8.63 12.01 10.23
CA GLY A 703 9.45 11.25 11.18
C GLY A 703 8.77 10.01 11.78
N ALA A 704 7.65 9.55 11.22
CA ALA A 704 7.04 8.28 11.62
C ALA A 704 8.01 7.10 11.38
N PRO A 705 8.06 6.11 12.28
CA PRO A 705 8.92 4.93 12.09
C PRO A 705 8.49 4.13 10.85
N PRO A 706 9.44 3.53 10.09
CA PRO A 706 9.10 2.58 9.03
C PRO A 706 8.39 1.36 9.61
N GLU A 707 7.65 0.61 8.79
CA GLU A 707 6.87 -0.55 9.29
C GLU A 707 7.70 -1.55 10.13
N GLU A 708 8.96 -1.82 9.78
CA GLU A 708 9.82 -2.75 10.53
C GLU A 708 10.14 -2.32 11.98
N ASP A 709 10.05 -1.01 12.28
CA ASP A 709 10.21 -0.45 13.63
C ASP A 709 8.88 -0.30 14.39
N ARG A 710 7.74 -0.58 13.73
CA ARG A 710 6.41 -0.49 14.35
C ARG A 710 6.13 -1.72 15.24
N PRO A 711 5.45 -1.55 16.39
CA PRO A 711 5.13 -2.67 17.25
C PRO A 711 4.11 -3.62 16.60
N PHE A 712 4.46 -4.88 16.43
CA PHE A 712 3.53 -5.93 15.94
C PHE A 712 2.38 -6.23 16.92
N ILE A 713 2.58 -5.90 18.20
CA ILE A 713 1.54 -5.91 19.25
C ILE A 713 1.54 -4.51 19.87
N GLU A 714 0.35 -3.98 20.17
CA GLU A 714 0.19 -2.67 20.78
C GLU A 714 1.01 -2.52 22.08
N LYS A 715 1.72 -1.40 22.22
CA LYS A 715 2.57 -1.13 23.38
C LYS A 715 1.72 -0.53 24.52
N SER A 716 1.97 -1.03 25.74
CA SER A 716 1.44 -0.41 26.97
C SER A 716 1.74 1.09 26.98
N GLY A 717 0.70 1.91 27.13
CA GLY A 717 0.74 3.37 27.03
C GLY A 717 0.04 3.99 25.81
N MET A 718 -0.29 3.21 24.77
CA MET A 718 -1.01 3.72 23.58
C MET A 718 -2.49 4.09 23.85
N ASP A 719 -3.11 3.50 24.88
CA ASP A 719 -4.42 3.89 25.41
C ASP A 719 -4.53 5.40 25.69
N ARG A 720 -3.53 6.00 26.37
CA ARG A 720 -3.63 7.38 26.84
C ARG A 720 -3.73 8.39 25.69
N PRO A 721 -2.86 8.37 24.66
CA PRO A 721 -3.06 9.18 23.44
C PRO A 721 -4.40 8.93 22.76
N ARG A 722 -4.84 7.66 22.60
CA ARG A 722 -6.11 7.33 21.94
C ARG A 722 -7.31 7.93 22.68
N ARG A 723 -7.34 7.76 23.99
CA ARG A 723 -8.39 8.28 24.90
C ARG A 723 -8.44 9.81 24.87
N HIS A 724 -7.29 10.50 24.80
CA HIS A 724 -7.25 11.95 24.59
C HIS A 724 -7.75 12.37 23.20
N ARG A 725 -7.45 11.62 22.14
CA ARG A 725 -8.00 11.87 20.79
C ARG A 725 -9.51 11.68 20.74
N CYS A 726 -10.05 10.64 21.35
CA CYS A 726 -11.49 10.44 21.51
C CYS A 726 -12.15 11.64 22.24
N LEU A 727 -11.58 12.07 23.37
CA LEU A 727 -12.07 13.22 24.13
C LEU A 727 -11.98 14.52 23.32
N TRP A 728 -10.87 14.76 22.62
CA TRP A 728 -10.69 15.91 21.73
C TRP A 728 -11.69 15.92 20.59
N LEU A 729 -11.93 14.78 19.93
CA LEU A 729 -12.98 14.62 18.92
C LEU A 729 -14.36 14.97 19.50
N GLY A 730 -14.67 14.52 20.71
CA GLY A 730 -15.87 14.92 21.45
C GLY A 730 -15.96 16.44 21.65
N VAL A 731 -14.89 17.09 22.12
CA VAL A 731 -14.86 18.56 22.30
C VAL A 731 -15.03 19.27 20.96
N ARG A 732 -14.32 18.86 19.90
CA ARG A 732 -14.41 19.46 18.56
C ARG A 732 -15.82 19.32 17.97
N ILE A 733 -16.46 18.15 18.06
CA ILE A 733 -17.84 17.93 17.63
C ILE A 733 -18.82 18.77 18.48
N SER A 734 -18.56 18.96 19.77
CA SER A 734 -19.43 19.78 20.63
C SER A 734 -19.44 21.27 20.27
N THR A 735 -18.43 21.78 19.56
CA THR A 735 -18.39 23.20 19.14
C THR A 735 -19.50 23.60 18.17
N PHE A 736 -20.10 22.62 17.47
CA PHE A 736 -21.26 22.83 16.60
C PHE A 736 -22.57 23.02 17.37
N ASN A 737 -22.61 22.67 18.67
CA ASN A 737 -23.77 22.76 19.57
C ASN A 737 -25.06 22.04 19.08
N ARG A 738 -24.97 21.21 18.03
CA ARG A 738 -26.12 20.58 17.35
C ARG A 738 -26.48 19.19 17.86
N TRP A 739 -25.48 18.37 18.21
CA TRP A 739 -25.69 16.96 18.60
C TRP A 739 -25.33 16.71 20.06
N ILE A 740 -24.15 17.19 20.47
CA ILE A 740 -23.62 17.07 21.82
C ILE A 740 -23.09 18.43 22.27
N THR A 741 -23.05 18.67 23.57
CA THR A 741 -22.46 19.87 24.19
C THR A 741 -21.32 19.46 25.13
N TYR A 742 -20.41 20.39 25.44
CA TYR A 742 -19.29 20.16 26.36
C TYR A 742 -19.21 21.26 27.43
N ASN A 743 -19.01 20.86 28.69
CA ASN A 743 -18.74 21.78 29.78
C ASN A 743 -17.77 21.14 30.81
N CYS A 744 -16.52 21.60 30.82
CA CYS A 744 -15.47 21.08 31.69
C CYS A 744 -15.75 21.25 33.20
N LEU A 745 -16.65 22.17 33.59
CA LEU A 745 -17.02 22.46 34.97
C LEU A 745 -18.09 21.51 35.54
N ARG A 746 -18.76 20.73 34.68
CA ARG A 746 -19.82 19.79 35.11
C ARG A 746 -19.24 18.42 35.50
N PRO A 747 -19.95 17.62 36.33
CA PRO A 747 -19.52 16.27 36.69
C PRO A 747 -19.43 15.36 35.46
N GLU A 748 -20.56 15.14 34.79
CA GLU A 748 -20.64 14.70 33.39
C GLU A 748 -20.27 15.90 32.51
N LYS A 749 -19.32 15.71 31.58
CA LYS A 749 -18.72 16.83 30.82
C LYS A 749 -19.27 16.93 29.41
N PHE A 750 -19.83 15.84 28.89
CA PHE A 750 -20.62 15.84 27.67
C PHE A 750 -22.09 15.59 28.00
N GLU A 751 -22.98 16.27 27.29
CA GLU A 751 -24.43 16.06 27.32
C GLU A 751 -24.98 15.98 25.90
N ALA A 752 -25.99 15.16 25.68
CA ALA A 752 -26.72 15.11 24.41
C ALA A 752 -27.70 16.29 24.29
N THR A 753 -27.84 16.82 23.08
CA THR A 753 -28.87 17.84 22.77
C THR A 753 -30.25 17.20 22.64
N GLN A 754 -31.32 18.02 22.66
CA GLN A 754 -32.67 17.55 22.36
C GLN A 754 -32.76 16.85 21.00
N LEU A 755 -32.11 17.40 19.96
CA LEU A 755 -32.07 16.80 18.63
C LEU A 755 -31.47 15.38 18.64
N ALA A 756 -30.39 15.18 19.39
CA ALA A 756 -29.79 13.85 19.58
C ALA A 756 -30.69 12.89 20.38
N HIS A 757 -31.50 13.39 21.32
CA HIS A 757 -32.54 12.60 21.98
C HIS A 757 -33.69 12.23 21.03
N ASP A 758 -34.12 13.15 20.16
CA ASP A 758 -35.18 12.93 19.17
C ASP A 758 -34.77 11.90 18.10
N TYR A 759 -33.49 11.88 17.72
CA TYR A 759 -32.93 10.88 16.80
C TYR A 759 -32.72 9.50 17.44
N ALA A 760 -32.56 9.40 18.77
CA ALA A 760 -32.17 8.17 19.45
C ALA A 760 -33.07 6.94 19.15
N PRO A 761 -34.42 7.04 19.06
CA PRO A 761 -35.27 5.91 18.71
C PRO A 761 -35.04 5.40 17.27
N PHE A 762 -34.73 6.30 16.34
CA PHE A 762 -34.43 5.94 14.95
C PHE A 762 -33.02 5.34 14.83
N ALA A 763 -32.00 5.97 15.41
CA ALA A 763 -30.64 5.41 15.46
C ALA A 763 -30.63 3.96 15.99
N ALA A 764 -31.39 3.69 17.07
CA ALA A 764 -31.52 2.39 17.70
C ALA A 764 -32.22 1.30 16.85
N THR A 765 -32.90 1.67 15.75
CA THR A 765 -33.72 0.77 14.91
C THR A 765 -33.44 0.90 13.40
N CYS A 766 -32.48 1.76 13.01
CA CYS A 766 -32.27 2.12 11.61
C CYS A 766 -31.81 0.93 10.75
N GLY A 767 -32.17 0.95 9.46
CA GLY A 767 -31.92 -0.15 8.53
C GLY A 767 -32.72 -1.44 8.78
N GLY A 768 -33.66 -1.44 9.75
CA GLY A 768 -34.40 -2.64 10.17
C GLY A 768 -33.60 -3.58 11.09
N LEU A 769 -32.51 -3.07 11.69
CA LEU A 769 -31.68 -3.77 12.67
C LEU A 769 -32.07 -3.32 14.08
N ASP A 770 -32.13 -4.23 15.06
CA ASP A 770 -32.41 -3.88 16.45
C ASP A 770 -31.12 -3.89 17.27
N SER A 771 -30.75 -2.70 17.77
CA SER A 771 -29.59 -2.50 18.65
C SER A 771 -29.62 -3.32 19.95
N LYS A 772 -30.80 -3.82 20.35
CA LYS A 772 -31.04 -4.66 21.54
C LYS A 772 -31.05 -6.17 21.25
N SER A 773 -31.02 -6.58 19.98
CA SER A 773 -30.91 -7.99 19.55
C SER A 773 -29.46 -8.48 19.49
#